data_AF-A0A1B6C3B1-F1
#
_entry.id   AF-A0A1B6C3B1-F1
#
_cell.length_a   1.000
_cell.length_b   1.000
_cell.length_c   1.000
_cell.angle_alpha   90.00
_cell.angle_beta   90.00
_cell.angle_gamma   90.00
#
_symmetry.space_group_name_H-M   'P 1'
#
loop_
_entity.id
_entity.type
_entity.pdbx_description
1 polymer ?
#
loop_
_entity_poly.entity_id
_entity_poly.type
_entity_poly.pdbx_seq_one_letter_code
_entity_poly.pdbx_strand_id
1 'polypeptide(L)'
;MPRVQKSDGDDPDPTPYLFVSLEQKRIDQSKPYDGKKACWVPDEAEGFLQGEIKATKGDMVTVSLPNGEEKTLKKDLVGQVNPPKYERVEDMADLTYLNDASVLWNLKQRYYVKLIYTYSGLFCVAINPYKRFPVYTNRCAKLYRGRRRNEVPPHIFAISDGAYVNMLTNKENQSMLITGESGAGKTENTKKVIAYFATVGASTKKVDEAASKKGTLEDQVVQTNPVLEAFGNAKTVRNDNSSRFGKFIRIHFGPSGKLAGADIETYLLEKARVISQQALERSYHIFYQIMSGSVEGVKDNCLLSNNITDYYFVSQGKTTIPTVDDGEEFSITDQAFDVLGFTQEEKNDIYKITAAVMHMGGMKFKQRGREEQAEADGTAEGDRVAKLLGVDCTDLYKNLLKPRIKVGNEFVTQGRNKDQVLYSVGAMSKGMFDRLFKFLVKKCNETLDTKQKRQHFIGVLDIAGFEIFDFNGFEQLCINFTNEKLQQFFNHHMFVLEQEEYTREGIEWAFIDFGMDLAACIELIEKPMGILSILEEESMFPKATDKTFEEKLMNNHLGKSPNFQKPKPPKPGCQAGHFAIGHYAGCVSYNITGWLEKNKDPLNDTVVDQFKKGSNKLLQEIFLDHPGQSGGGGGDAGGKGGKRTKGSGFLTVSMLYREQLNNLMTTLRSTQPHFVRCIIPNELKQPGVIDSHLVMHQLTCNGVLEGIRICRKGFPNRMVYPDFKQRYKILFAKGVTEKMDAKEAAKAILEGISLDPEQYRIGHTKVFFRAGVLGQMEEMRDDRLAKIMTWMQSYIRGYLSRKEFKKLQEQRLALQVVQRNLRKYLQLRTWPWWKLWQKVKPLLNVVDVEAEMKKLEDEVAK
;
A
#
# COMPACT_ATOMS: atom_id res chain seq x y z
N MET A 1 -12.00 15.85 3.09
CA MET A 1 -12.62 14.85 4.00
C MET A 1 -13.33 15.60 5.13
N PRO A 2 -14.52 15.20 5.60
CA PRO A 2 -15.17 15.88 6.72
C PRO A 2 -14.36 15.72 8.02
N ARG A 3 -14.38 16.78 8.84
CA ARG A 3 -13.59 17.02 10.06
C ARG A 3 -13.58 15.83 11.04
N VAL A 4 -12.52 15.75 11.86
CA VAL A 4 -12.57 15.00 13.12
C VAL A 4 -13.54 15.76 14.03
N GLN A 5 -14.81 15.35 14.09
CA GLN A 5 -15.62 15.68 15.26
C GLN A 5 -14.93 15.02 16.45
N LYS A 6 -14.55 15.82 17.46
CA LYS A 6 -14.23 15.27 18.78
C LYS A 6 -15.46 14.50 19.23
N SER A 7 -15.38 13.17 19.25
CA SER A 7 -16.43 12.34 19.80
C SER A 7 -16.30 12.40 21.32
N ASP A 8 -17.21 13.10 21.99
CA ASP A 8 -17.31 13.16 23.46
C ASP A 8 -17.94 11.87 24.05
N GLY A 9 -17.65 10.71 23.46
CA GLY A 9 -18.16 9.40 23.87
C GLY A 9 -17.09 8.30 23.78
N ASP A 10 -17.39 7.12 24.34
CA ASP A 10 -16.49 5.96 24.29
C ASP A 10 -16.10 5.59 22.85
N ASP A 11 -14.82 5.23 22.65
CA ASP A 11 -14.30 4.82 21.34
C ASP A 11 -15.19 3.71 20.73
N PRO A 12 -15.73 3.89 19.51
CA PRO A 12 -16.59 2.89 18.87
C PRO A 12 -15.88 1.55 18.70
N ASP A 13 -16.62 0.45 18.81
CA ASP A 13 -16.04 -0.89 18.76
C ASP A 13 -15.50 -1.22 17.35
N PRO A 14 -14.19 -1.52 17.21
CA PRO A 14 -13.58 -1.77 15.90
C PRO A 14 -13.87 -3.19 15.37
N THR A 15 -14.37 -4.11 16.22
CA THR A 15 -14.52 -5.54 15.94
C THR A 15 -15.23 -5.86 14.61
N PRO A 16 -16.36 -5.20 14.25
CA PRO A 16 -17.07 -5.49 12.99
C PRO A 16 -16.27 -5.17 11.72
N TYR A 17 -15.23 -4.34 11.84
CA TYR A 17 -14.36 -3.90 10.74
C TYR A 17 -12.99 -4.59 10.76
N LEU A 18 -12.76 -5.49 11.73
CA LEU A 18 -11.52 -6.25 11.88
C LEU A 18 -11.75 -7.76 11.71
N PHE A 19 -12.90 -8.27 12.14
CA PHE A 19 -13.21 -9.71 12.14
C PHE A 19 -14.34 -10.06 11.17
N VAL A 20 -14.21 -11.20 10.49
CA VAL A 20 -15.35 -11.83 9.81
C VAL A 20 -16.26 -12.45 10.87
N SER A 21 -17.56 -12.15 10.83
CA SER A 21 -18.51 -12.70 11.80
C SER A 21 -18.61 -14.22 11.69
N LEU A 22 -18.84 -14.90 12.83
CA LEU A 22 -18.96 -16.37 12.87
C LEU A 22 -20.15 -16.87 12.03
N GLU A 23 -21.24 -16.12 12.02
CA GLU A 23 -22.41 -16.41 11.19
C GLU A 23 -22.05 -16.37 9.70
N GLN A 24 -21.32 -15.34 9.27
CA GLN A 24 -20.90 -15.21 7.89
C GLN A 24 -19.94 -16.35 7.48
N LYS A 25 -18.97 -16.70 8.34
CA LYS A 25 -18.09 -17.87 8.11
C LYS A 25 -18.90 -19.15 7.90
N ARG A 26 -19.95 -19.37 8.70
CA ARG A 26 -20.83 -20.54 8.58
C ARG A 26 -21.61 -20.55 7.26
N ILE A 27 -22.14 -19.41 6.84
CA ILE A 27 -22.86 -19.27 5.56
C ILE A 27 -21.91 -19.59 4.40
N ASP A 28 -20.72 -18.99 4.40
CA ASP A 28 -19.72 -19.17 3.35
C ASP A 28 -19.29 -20.65 3.25
N GLN A 29 -18.99 -21.30 4.38
CA GLN A 29 -18.61 -22.71 4.44
C GLN A 29 -19.72 -23.67 4.01
N SER A 30 -20.99 -23.25 4.05
CA SER A 30 -22.12 -24.09 3.65
C SER A 30 -22.42 -24.09 2.15
N LYS A 31 -21.74 -23.24 1.36
CA LYS A 31 -21.97 -23.13 -0.08
C LYS A 31 -21.59 -24.45 -0.79
N PRO A 32 -22.44 -24.97 -1.69
CA PRO A 32 -22.09 -26.14 -2.49
C PRO A 32 -20.85 -25.87 -3.35
N TYR A 33 -19.91 -26.82 -3.33
CA TYR A 33 -18.67 -26.72 -4.10
C TYR A 33 -18.28 -28.09 -4.65
N ASP A 34 -17.91 -28.09 -5.92
CA ASP A 34 -17.32 -29.24 -6.61
C ASP A 34 -15.99 -28.80 -7.22
N GLY A 35 -14.87 -29.17 -6.59
CA GLY A 35 -13.53 -28.78 -7.02
C GLY A 35 -13.11 -29.32 -8.38
N LYS A 36 -13.83 -30.33 -8.90
CA LYS A 36 -13.58 -30.87 -10.25
C LYS A 36 -14.26 -30.06 -11.35
N LYS A 37 -15.29 -29.29 -11.01
CA LYS A 37 -16.07 -28.51 -11.97
C LYS A 37 -15.94 -27.01 -11.80
N ALA A 38 -15.75 -26.52 -10.59
CA ALA A 38 -15.65 -25.09 -10.33
C ALA A 38 -14.35 -24.52 -10.91
N CYS A 39 -14.45 -23.50 -11.78
CA CYS A 39 -13.31 -22.85 -12.38
C CYS A 39 -13.44 -21.33 -12.46
N TRP A 40 -12.31 -20.64 -12.59
CA TRP A 40 -12.23 -19.22 -12.90
C TRP A 40 -12.00 -19.04 -14.39
N VAL A 41 -12.73 -18.12 -15.00
CA VAL A 41 -12.57 -17.72 -16.41
C VAL A 41 -12.39 -16.20 -16.52
N PRO A 42 -11.60 -15.72 -17.49
CA PRO A 42 -11.45 -14.29 -17.73
C PRO A 42 -12.77 -13.68 -18.24
N ASP A 43 -13.06 -12.46 -17.78
CA ASP A 43 -14.26 -11.71 -18.17
C ASP A 43 -13.92 -10.24 -18.44
N GLU A 44 -14.61 -9.64 -19.42
CA GLU A 44 -14.36 -8.26 -19.82
C GLU A 44 -14.91 -7.22 -18.84
N ALA A 45 -15.92 -7.54 -18.03
CA ALA A 45 -16.51 -6.59 -17.07
C ALA A 45 -15.96 -6.80 -15.66
N GLU A 46 -15.95 -8.05 -15.19
CA GLU A 46 -15.63 -8.41 -13.81
C GLU A 46 -14.17 -8.86 -13.61
N GLY A 47 -13.38 -8.87 -14.69
CA GLY A 47 -12.00 -9.38 -14.72
C GLY A 47 -11.96 -10.91 -14.72
N PHE A 48 -12.58 -11.55 -13.73
CA PHE A 48 -12.76 -12.99 -13.65
C PHE A 48 -14.15 -13.36 -13.13
N LEU A 49 -14.75 -14.40 -13.72
CA LEU A 49 -16.02 -14.98 -13.29
C LEU A 49 -15.82 -16.44 -12.88
N GLN A 50 -16.64 -16.88 -11.92
CA GLN A 50 -16.71 -18.28 -11.54
C GLN A 50 -17.63 -19.02 -12.52
N GLY A 51 -17.12 -20.07 -13.16
CA GLY A 51 -17.88 -20.94 -14.06
C GLY A 51 -17.87 -22.41 -13.62
N GLU A 52 -18.64 -23.23 -14.33
CA GLU A 52 -18.70 -24.69 -14.16
C GLU A 52 -18.23 -25.40 -15.44
N ILE A 53 -17.19 -26.24 -15.32
CA ILE A 53 -16.69 -27.07 -16.42
C ILE A 53 -17.76 -28.11 -16.79
N LYS A 54 -18.18 -28.10 -18.07
CA LYS A 54 -19.11 -29.07 -18.63
C LYS A 54 -18.39 -30.19 -19.39
N ALA A 55 -17.36 -29.83 -20.16
CA ALA A 55 -16.60 -30.78 -20.96
C ALA A 55 -15.14 -30.35 -21.15
N THR A 56 -14.25 -31.32 -21.26
CA THR A 56 -12.83 -31.11 -21.59
C THR A 56 -12.51 -31.93 -22.84
N LYS A 57 -12.10 -31.27 -23.92
CA LYS A 57 -11.73 -31.89 -25.21
C LYS A 57 -10.28 -31.49 -25.54
N GLY A 58 -9.32 -32.34 -25.17
CA GLY A 58 -7.89 -32.04 -25.33
C GLY A 58 -7.50 -30.79 -24.54
N ASP A 59 -6.93 -29.80 -25.23
CA ASP A 59 -6.50 -28.51 -24.64
C ASP A 59 -7.62 -27.46 -24.54
N MET A 60 -8.84 -27.80 -24.96
CA MET A 60 -9.99 -26.91 -24.90
C MET A 60 -10.97 -27.37 -23.81
N VAL A 61 -11.44 -26.43 -22.99
CA VAL A 61 -12.37 -26.64 -21.89
C VAL A 61 -13.63 -25.81 -22.16
N THR A 62 -14.79 -26.46 -22.17
CA THR A 62 -16.09 -25.80 -22.28
C THR A 62 -16.63 -25.54 -20.88
N VAL A 63 -16.85 -24.26 -20.57
CA VAL A 63 -17.26 -23.75 -19.26
C VAL A 63 -18.61 -23.05 -19.41
N SER A 64 -19.54 -23.37 -18.52
CA SER A 64 -20.82 -22.67 -18.37
C SER A 64 -20.65 -21.53 -17.36
N LEU A 65 -21.10 -20.34 -17.74
CA LEU A 65 -21.01 -19.11 -16.96
C LEU A 65 -22.32 -18.84 -16.19
N PRO A 66 -22.29 -18.00 -15.13
CA PRO A 66 -23.48 -17.67 -14.34
C PRO A 66 -24.61 -16.99 -15.13
N ASN A 67 -24.28 -16.35 -16.25
CA ASN A 67 -25.23 -15.72 -17.17
C ASN A 67 -25.91 -16.74 -18.11
N GLY A 68 -25.59 -18.03 -18.01
CA GLY A 68 -26.11 -19.10 -18.86
C GLY A 68 -25.35 -19.30 -20.18
N GLU A 69 -24.32 -18.49 -20.47
CA GLU A 69 -23.48 -18.61 -21.66
C GLU A 69 -22.47 -19.77 -21.51
N GLU A 70 -22.19 -20.48 -22.59
CA GLU A 70 -21.10 -21.47 -22.64
C GLU A 70 -19.93 -20.92 -23.46
N LYS A 71 -18.75 -20.82 -22.85
CA LYS A 71 -17.50 -20.44 -23.53
C LYS A 71 -16.55 -21.64 -23.60
N THR A 72 -15.94 -21.81 -24.76
CA THR A 72 -14.84 -22.78 -24.93
C THR A 72 -13.51 -22.03 -24.92
N LEU A 73 -12.69 -22.31 -23.91
CA LEU A 73 -11.42 -21.64 -23.65
C LEU A 73 -10.28 -22.65 -23.67
N LYS A 74 -9.06 -22.17 -23.90
CA LYS A 74 -7.87 -23.00 -23.68
C LYS A 74 -7.74 -23.34 -22.19
N LYS A 75 -7.30 -24.56 -21.90
CA LYS A 75 -7.13 -25.08 -20.53
C LYS A 75 -6.28 -24.16 -19.65
N ASP A 76 -5.26 -23.52 -20.21
CA ASP A 76 -4.35 -22.62 -19.48
C ASP A 76 -5.02 -21.33 -18.98
N LEU A 77 -6.13 -20.92 -19.60
CA LEU A 77 -6.90 -19.73 -19.20
C LEU A 77 -7.94 -20.05 -18.12
N VAL A 78 -8.13 -21.33 -17.79
CA VAL A 78 -9.11 -21.80 -16.82
C VAL A 78 -8.43 -22.04 -15.48
N GLY A 79 -8.68 -21.14 -14.52
CA GLY A 79 -8.12 -21.21 -13.18
C GLY A 79 -8.92 -22.15 -12.26
N GLN A 80 -8.26 -22.73 -11.25
CA GLN A 80 -8.93 -23.52 -10.21
C GLN A 80 -9.55 -22.62 -9.14
N VAL A 81 -10.75 -22.95 -8.67
CA VAL A 81 -11.47 -22.19 -7.63
C VAL A 81 -11.14 -22.76 -6.27
N ASN A 82 -10.85 -21.89 -5.29
CA ASN A 82 -10.64 -22.32 -3.90
C ASN A 82 -11.95 -22.80 -3.26
N PRO A 83 -11.91 -23.85 -2.41
CA PRO A 83 -13.08 -24.29 -1.66
C PRO A 83 -13.66 -23.14 -0.79
N PRO A 84 -14.99 -23.08 -0.55
CA PRO A 84 -15.64 -22.00 0.19
C PRO A 84 -15.14 -21.76 1.62
N LYS A 85 -14.46 -22.74 2.24
CA LYS A 85 -13.80 -22.56 3.54
C LYS A 85 -12.64 -21.55 3.52
N TYR A 86 -12.12 -21.26 2.33
CA TYR A 86 -11.07 -20.26 2.11
C TYR A 86 -11.66 -18.93 1.61
N GLU A 87 -12.95 -18.70 1.83
CA GLU A 87 -13.58 -17.42 1.53
C GLU A 87 -13.20 -16.37 2.60
N ARG A 88 -12.76 -15.19 2.17
CA ARG A 88 -12.37 -14.05 3.03
C ARG A 88 -11.24 -14.37 4.01
N VAL A 89 -10.28 -15.21 3.60
CA VAL A 89 -9.10 -15.55 4.42
C VAL A 89 -8.33 -14.31 4.84
N GLU A 90 -7.79 -14.35 6.05
CA GLU A 90 -7.00 -13.26 6.63
C GLU A 90 -5.62 -13.15 5.96
N ASP A 91 -5.02 -14.28 5.60
CA ASP A 91 -3.78 -14.37 4.83
C ASP A 91 -4.00 -15.07 3.49
N MET A 92 -3.61 -14.42 2.40
CA MET A 92 -3.69 -14.98 1.06
C MET A 92 -2.70 -16.13 0.84
N ALA A 93 -1.65 -16.25 1.67
CA ALA A 93 -0.78 -17.41 1.66
C ALA A 93 -1.50 -18.71 2.05
N ASP A 94 -2.62 -18.61 2.79
CA ASP A 94 -3.43 -19.77 3.19
C ASP A 94 -4.34 -20.28 2.05
N LEU A 95 -4.41 -19.57 0.92
CA LEU A 95 -5.16 -20.02 -0.24
C LEU A 95 -4.51 -21.28 -0.82
N THR A 96 -5.35 -22.29 -1.06
CA THR A 96 -4.90 -23.53 -1.71
C THR A 96 -4.43 -23.24 -3.13
N TYR A 97 -5.32 -22.70 -3.96
CA TYR A 97 -5.06 -22.38 -5.35
C TYR A 97 -4.71 -20.91 -5.45
N LEU A 98 -3.41 -20.63 -5.49
CA LEU A 98 -2.90 -19.27 -5.51
C LEU A 98 -2.79 -18.78 -6.97
N ASN A 99 -3.92 -18.38 -7.56
CA ASN A 99 -4.00 -17.79 -8.89
C ASN A 99 -4.56 -16.36 -8.84
N ASP A 100 -4.34 -15.59 -9.90
CA ASP A 100 -4.69 -14.17 -10.00
C ASP A 100 -6.18 -13.93 -9.69
N ALA A 101 -7.05 -14.80 -10.21
CA ALA A 101 -8.49 -14.76 -9.96
C ALA A 101 -8.84 -14.94 -8.47
N SER A 102 -8.19 -15.89 -7.78
CA SER A 102 -8.44 -16.15 -6.36
C SER A 102 -7.97 -15.01 -5.45
N VAL A 103 -6.85 -14.37 -5.81
CA VAL A 103 -6.33 -13.18 -5.11
C VAL A 103 -7.31 -12.02 -5.26
N LEU A 104 -7.71 -11.71 -6.50
CA LEU A 104 -8.69 -10.67 -6.79
C LEU A 104 -10.02 -10.93 -6.07
N TRP A 105 -10.52 -12.17 -6.13
CA TRP A 105 -11.76 -12.57 -5.48
C TRP A 105 -11.70 -12.36 -3.96
N ASN A 106 -10.65 -12.85 -3.30
CA ASN A 106 -10.52 -12.71 -1.84
C ASN A 106 -10.46 -11.23 -1.43
N LEU A 107 -9.66 -10.42 -2.12
CA LEU A 107 -9.54 -8.99 -1.89
C LEU A 107 -10.88 -8.26 -2.10
N LYS A 108 -11.59 -8.58 -3.18
CA LYS A 108 -12.90 -8.02 -3.51
C LYS A 108 -13.95 -8.36 -2.44
N GLN A 109 -14.05 -9.64 -2.07
CA GLN A 109 -15.01 -10.08 -1.06
C GLN A 109 -14.72 -9.49 0.33
N ARG A 110 -13.45 -9.36 0.71
CA ARG A 110 -13.04 -8.70 1.97
C ARG A 110 -13.37 -7.21 1.96
N TYR A 111 -13.12 -6.52 0.85
CA TYR A 111 -13.46 -5.11 0.70
C TYR A 111 -14.97 -4.85 0.86
N TYR A 112 -15.83 -5.68 0.26
CA TYR A 112 -17.28 -5.53 0.39
C TYR A 112 -17.79 -5.73 1.83
N VAL A 113 -17.14 -6.59 2.63
CA VAL A 113 -17.43 -6.73 4.07
C VAL A 113 -16.64 -5.74 4.93
N LYS A 114 -16.06 -4.69 4.33
CA LYS A 114 -15.36 -3.58 5.01
C LYS A 114 -14.06 -3.98 5.71
N LEU A 115 -13.45 -5.11 5.31
CA LEU A 115 -12.14 -5.56 5.75
C LEU A 115 -11.08 -5.08 4.76
N ILE A 116 -10.41 -3.98 5.08
CA ILE A 116 -9.53 -3.27 4.14
C ILE A 116 -8.09 -3.78 4.11
N TYR A 117 -7.64 -4.46 5.17
CA TYR A 117 -6.31 -5.04 5.27
C TYR A 117 -6.41 -6.57 5.11
N THR A 118 -5.47 -7.13 4.36
CA THR A 118 -5.34 -8.57 4.14
C THR A 118 -3.86 -8.93 4.11
N TYR A 119 -3.47 -9.94 4.88
CA TYR A 119 -2.10 -10.44 4.80
C TYR A 119 -1.86 -11.20 3.49
N SER A 120 -0.61 -11.24 3.06
CA SER A 120 -0.15 -11.95 1.88
C SER A 120 1.24 -12.52 2.16
N GLY A 121 1.33 -13.50 3.05
CA GLY A 121 2.59 -14.09 3.48
C GLY A 121 3.41 -13.10 4.32
N LEU A 122 4.46 -12.51 3.76
CA LEU A 122 5.36 -11.61 4.51
C LEU A 122 4.96 -10.13 4.44
N PHE A 123 3.96 -9.78 3.64
CA PHE A 123 3.50 -8.40 3.46
C PHE A 123 1.99 -8.28 3.62
N CYS A 124 1.49 -7.05 3.66
CA CYS A 124 0.05 -6.76 3.76
C CYS A 124 -0.43 -5.99 2.54
N VAL A 125 -1.61 -6.35 2.04
CA VAL A 125 -2.35 -5.57 1.05
C VAL A 125 -3.38 -4.70 1.78
N ALA A 126 -3.46 -3.43 1.41
CA ALA A 126 -4.39 -2.47 1.97
C ALA A 126 -5.21 -1.82 0.85
N ILE A 127 -6.54 -1.95 0.86
CA ILE A 127 -7.41 -1.33 -0.15
C ILE A 127 -8.02 -0.05 0.45
N ASN A 128 -7.82 1.09 -0.22
CA ASN A 128 -8.32 2.37 0.26
C ASN A 128 -9.85 2.39 0.31
N PRO A 129 -10.50 2.55 1.47
CA PRO A 129 -11.96 2.56 1.56
C PRO A 129 -12.63 3.87 1.14
N TYR A 130 -11.87 4.96 0.93
CA TYR A 130 -12.38 6.34 0.80
C TYR A 130 -13.32 6.77 1.95
N LYS A 131 -13.29 6.05 3.06
CA LYS A 131 -14.14 6.27 4.24
C LYS A 131 -13.34 6.02 5.51
N ARG A 132 -13.57 6.84 6.54
CA ARG A 132 -12.97 6.63 7.86
C ARG A 132 -13.71 5.51 8.59
N PHE A 133 -13.00 4.44 8.90
CA PHE A 133 -13.48 3.37 9.78
C PHE A 133 -12.94 3.56 11.21
N PRO A 134 -13.67 3.10 12.24
CA PRO A 134 -13.26 3.21 13.64
C PRO A 134 -12.12 2.25 14.04
N VAL A 135 -11.24 1.89 13.10
CA VAL A 135 -10.13 0.92 13.30
C VAL A 135 -8.82 1.58 13.70
N TYR A 136 -8.77 2.91 13.79
CA TYR A 136 -7.57 3.66 14.13
C TYR A 136 -7.65 4.37 15.49
N THR A 137 -8.57 3.94 16.35
CA THR A 137 -8.76 4.47 17.71
C THR A 137 -7.69 3.97 18.66
N ASN A 138 -7.53 4.64 19.80
CA ASN A 138 -6.63 4.19 20.86
C ASN A 138 -7.04 2.83 21.43
N ARG A 139 -8.36 2.54 21.48
CA ARG A 139 -8.88 1.20 21.79
C ARG A 139 -8.31 0.14 20.84
N CYS A 140 -8.29 0.40 19.54
CA CYS A 140 -7.70 -0.52 18.57
C CYS A 140 -6.18 -0.65 18.75
N ALA A 141 -5.44 0.45 18.91
CA ALA A 141 -3.99 0.39 19.13
C ALA A 141 -3.61 -0.47 20.36
N LYS A 142 -4.39 -0.39 21.46
CA LYS A 142 -4.21 -1.23 22.65
C LYS A 142 -4.48 -2.72 22.39
N LEU A 143 -5.40 -3.06 21.48
CA LEU A 143 -5.69 -4.44 21.10
C LEU A 143 -4.46 -5.11 20.46
N TYR A 144 -3.72 -4.36 19.63
CA TYR A 144 -2.58 -4.85 18.87
C TYR A 144 -1.25 -4.84 19.64
N ARG A 145 -1.14 -4.04 20.71
CA ARG A 145 0.10 -3.88 21.47
C ARG A 145 0.59 -5.19 22.08
N GLY A 146 1.79 -5.62 21.69
CA GLY A 146 2.46 -6.81 22.22
C GLY A 146 1.77 -8.13 21.86
N ARG A 147 0.91 -8.13 20.84
CA ARG A 147 0.23 -9.33 20.35
C ARG A 147 0.99 -9.92 19.17
N ARG A 148 0.98 -11.25 19.07
CA ARG A 148 1.56 -11.92 17.91
C ARG A 148 0.66 -11.75 16.70
N ARG A 149 1.25 -11.69 15.51
CA ARG A 149 0.52 -11.54 14.23
C ARG A 149 -0.62 -12.54 14.02
N ASN A 150 -0.49 -13.76 14.53
CA ASN A 150 -1.51 -14.82 14.38
C ASN A 150 -2.65 -14.72 15.41
N GLU A 151 -2.51 -13.87 16.43
CA GLU A 151 -3.51 -13.66 17.48
C GLU A 151 -4.46 -12.50 17.16
N VAL A 152 -4.10 -11.68 16.17
CA VAL A 152 -4.82 -10.46 15.80
C VAL A 152 -5.08 -10.42 14.30
N PRO A 153 -6.24 -9.92 13.85
CA PRO A 153 -6.58 -9.91 12.45
C PRO A 153 -5.70 -8.90 11.67
N PRO A 154 -5.65 -9.01 10.33
CA PRO A 154 -4.84 -8.13 9.50
C PRO A 154 -5.10 -6.66 9.73
N HIS A 155 -4.06 -5.91 10.10
CA HIS A 155 -4.12 -4.47 10.29
C HIS A 155 -2.72 -3.85 10.25
N ILE A 156 -2.64 -2.56 9.91
CA ILE A 156 -1.37 -1.83 9.87
C ILE A 156 -0.64 -1.84 11.22
N PHE A 157 -1.39 -1.77 12.33
CA PHE A 157 -0.82 -1.82 13.69
C PHE A 157 -0.15 -3.14 14.02
N ALA A 158 -0.61 -4.28 13.48
CA ALA A 158 0.07 -5.56 13.69
C ALA A 158 1.46 -5.58 13.04
N ILE A 159 1.58 -4.95 11.86
CA ILE A 159 2.85 -4.84 11.14
C ILE A 159 3.79 -3.90 11.89
N SER A 160 3.26 -2.77 12.37
CA SER A 160 4.03 -1.83 13.19
C SER A 160 4.50 -2.46 14.50
N ASP A 161 3.64 -3.20 15.22
CA ASP A 161 4.03 -3.91 16.45
C ASP A 161 5.09 -4.97 16.16
N GLY A 162 4.92 -5.74 15.09
CA GLY A 162 5.90 -6.72 14.63
C GLY A 162 7.27 -6.09 14.38
N ALA A 163 7.33 -4.96 13.67
CA ALA A 163 8.57 -4.23 13.44
C ALA A 163 9.19 -3.72 14.75
N TYR A 164 8.38 -3.16 15.66
CA TYR A 164 8.86 -2.67 16.95
C TYR A 164 9.41 -3.78 17.84
N VAL A 165 8.71 -4.91 17.95
CA VAL A 165 9.15 -6.07 18.73
C VAL A 165 10.42 -6.67 18.13
N ASN A 166 10.48 -6.85 16.80
CA ASN A 166 11.67 -7.37 16.11
C ASN A 166 12.89 -6.49 16.34
N MET A 167 12.74 -5.17 16.27
CA MET A 167 13.81 -4.22 16.56
C MET A 167 14.36 -4.42 17.98
N LEU A 168 13.49 -4.55 18.98
CA LEU A 168 13.91 -4.73 20.38
C LEU A 168 14.53 -6.10 20.65
N THR A 169 14.03 -7.15 20.01
CA THR A 169 14.53 -8.52 20.19
C THR A 169 15.85 -8.74 19.45
N ASN A 170 15.91 -8.38 18.17
CA ASN A 170 17.05 -8.67 17.30
C ASN A 170 18.15 -7.61 17.40
N LYS A 171 17.84 -6.42 17.94
CA LYS A 171 18.75 -5.26 17.99
C LYS A 171 19.24 -4.83 16.60
N GLU A 172 18.34 -4.93 15.62
CA GLU A 172 18.57 -4.55 14.23
C GLU A 172 17.59 -3.45 13.81
N ASN A 173 18.07 -2.55 12.95
CA ASN A 173 17.22 -1.49 12.39
C ASN A 173 16.16 -2.09 11.48
N GLN A 174 14.98 -1.49 11.45
CA GLN A 174 13.86 -1.96 10.65
C GLN A 174 13.49 -0.91 9.61
N SER A 175 12.83 -1.33 8.54
CA SER A 175 12.20 -0.41 7.60
C SER A 175 10.77 -0.86 7.30
N MET A 176 9.90 0.09 7.02
CA MET A 176 8.52 -0.15 6.64
C MET A 176 8.24 0.56 5.32
N LEU A 177 8.05 -0.23 4.26
CA LEU A 177 7.91 0.25 2.90
C LEU A 177 6.43 0.23 2.52
N ILE A 178 5.83 1.41 2.45
CA ILE A 178 4.45 1.58 2.01
C ILE A 178 4.46 2.02 0.55
N THR A 179 3.97 1.15 -0.32
CA THR A 179 3.95 1.36 -1.77
C THR A 179 2.53 1.28 -2.31
N GLY A 180 2.30 1.74 -3.53
CA GLY A 180 0.98 1.75 -4.17
C GLY A 180 0.83 2.95 -5.10
N GLU A 181 -0.18 2.93 -5.96
CA GLU A 181 -0.47 4.04 -6.88
C GLU A 181 -0.80 5.35 -6.13
N SER A 182 -0.75 6.48 -6.86
CA SER A 182 -1.17 7.77 -6.29
C SER A 182 -2.66 7.77 -5.95
N GLY A 183 -2.99 8.04 -4.68
CA GLY A 183 -4.37 7.97 -4.17
C GLY A 183 -4.71 6.65 -3.46
N ALA A 184 -3.79 5.69 -3.41
CA ALA A 184 -4.00 4.42 -2.71
C ALA A 184 -4.01 4.54 -1.17
N GLY A 185 -3.78 5.73 -0.60
CA GLY A 185 -3.77 5.95 0.85
C GLY A 185 -2.44 5.65 1.54
N LYS A 186 -1.31 5.72 0.82
CA LYS A 186 0.05 5.51 1.39
C LYS A 186 0.32 6.43 2.59
N THR A 187 0.21 7.74 2.37
CA THR A 187 0.47 8.75 3.40
C THR A 187 -0.46 8.63 4.61
N GLU A 188 -1.72 8.24 4.41
CA GLU A 188 -2.63 7.97 5.52
C GLU A 188 -2.17 6.77 6.35
N ASN A 189 -1.75 5.67 5.71
CA ASN A 189 -1.16 4.53 6.42
C ASN A 189 0.14 4.91 7.15
N THR A 190 1.00 5.74 6.53
CA THR A 190 2.21 6.29 7.16
C THR A 190 1.87 7.07 8.43
N LYS A 191 0.87 7.95 8.39
CA LYS A 191 0.39 8.68 9.58
C LYS A 191 -0.07 7.73 10.68
N LYS A 192 -0.77 6.63 10.35
CA LYS A 192 -1.22 5.63 11.33
C LYS A 192 -0.06 4.88 11.97
N VAL A 193 0.96 4.55 11.20
CA VAL A 193 2.17 3.88 11.71
C VAL A 193 2.93 4.77 12.66
N ILE A 194 3.14 6.02 12.28
CA ILE A 194 3.78 7.03 13.13
C ILE A 194 2.99 7.19 14.43
N ALA A 195 1.66 7.34 14.34
CA ALA A 195 0.80 7.46 15.51
C ALA A 195 0.86 6.22 16.42
N TYR A 196 0.99 5.02 15.84
CA TYR A 196 1.17 3.79 16.60
C TYR A 196 2.51 3.79 17.36
N PHE A 197 3.63 4.09 16.69
CA PHE A 197 4.94 4.16 17.34
C PHE A 197 5.03 5.26 18.38
N ALA A 198 4.40 6.40 18.14
CA ALA A 198 4.24 7.46 19.12
C ALA A 198 3.51 6.93 20.37
N THR A 199 2.37 6.25 20.20
CA THR A 199 1.58 5.73 21.33
C THR A 199 2.29 4.62 22.11
N VAL A 200 3.03 3.74 21.43
CA VAL A 200 3.73 2.60 22.06
C VAL A 200 5.05 3.02 22.69
N GLY A 201 5.76 3.95 22.05
CA GLY A 201 7.08 4.46 22.47
C GLY A 201 7.03 5.68 23.40
N ALA A 202 5.85 6.27 23.63
CA ALA A 202 5.66 7.44 24.49
C ALA A 202 6.06 7.18 25.95
N SER A 203 6.64 8.20 26.57
CA SER A 203 6.87 8.22 28.02
C SER A 203 5.57 8.65 28.72
N THR A 204 5.09 7.87 29.69
CA THR A 204 3.85 8.13 30.46
C THR A 204 3.92 9.34 31.42
N LYS A 205 4.84 10.28 31.22
CA LYS A 205 4.88 11.50 32.05
C LYS A 205 3.74 12.44 31.64
N LYS A 206 2.88 12.79 32.61
CA LYS A 206 1.89 13.86 32.48
C LYS A 206 2.62 15.16 32.12
N VAL A 207 2.09 15.88 31.13
CA VAL A 207 2.63 17.18 30.68
C VAL A 207 2.15 18.26 31.65
N ASP A 208 3.07 19.10 32.14
CA ASP A 208 2.77 20.31 32.89
C ASP A 208 2.09 21.35 31.98
N GLU A 209 1.02 22.01 32.45
CA GLU A 209 0.18 22.94 31.68
C GLU A 209 0.94 24.13 31.05
N ALA A 210 2.13 24.45 31.56
CA ALA A 210 3.00 25.51 31.04
C ALA A 210 3.72 25.17 29.72
N ALA A 211 3.76 23.89 29.31
CA ALA A 211 4.41 23.45 28.08
C ALA A 211 3.48 23.41 26.85
N SER A 212 2.20 23.78 26.98
CA SER A 212 1.16 23.57 25.96
C SER A 212 1.40 24.18 24.57
N LYS A 213 2.32 25.15 24.43
CA LYS A 213 2.67 25.75 23.13
C LYS A 213 3.69 24.94 22.30
N LYS A 214 4.54 24.13 22.94
CA LYS A 214 5.42 23.17 22.25
C LYS A 214 4.80 21.80 22.46
N GLY A 215 4.07 21.30 21.45
CA GLY A 215 3.49 19.95 21.49
C GLY A 215 4.52 18.88 21.88
N THR A 216 4.03 17.71 22.27
CA THR A 216 4.91 16.57 22.58
C THR A 216 5.75 16.19 21.35
N LEU A 217 6.85 15.45 21.52
CA LEU A 217 7.67 15.01 20.37
C LEU A 217 6.82 14.23 19.37
N GLU A 218 5.86 13.46 19.89
CA GLU A 218 4.82 12.76 19.17
C GLU A 218 3.95 13.73 18.32
N ASP A 219 3.46 14.82 18.93
CA ASP A 219 2.68 15.84 18.22
C ASP A 219 3.53 16.52 17.14
N GLN A 220 4.80 16.85 17.44
CA GLN A 220 5.71 17.49 16.49
C GLN A 220 5.94 16.62 15.26
N VAL A 221 6.18 15.31 15.43
CA VAL A 221 6.31 14.38 14.29
C VAL A 221 5.05 14.39 13.43
N VAL A 222 3.86 14.38 14.04
CA VAL A 222 2.59 14.43 13.29
C VAL A 222 2.43 15.75 12.55
N GLN A 223 2.76 16.89 13.18
CA GLN A 223 2.62 18.24 12.62
C GLN A 223 3.62 18.56 11.49
N THR A 224 4.68 17.76 11.30
CA THR A 224 5.50 17.88 10.08
C THR A 224 4.72 17.58 8.80
N ASN A 225 3.68 16.75 8.85
CA ASN A 225 2.96 16.33 7.65
C ASN A 225 2.20 17.49 6.98
N PRO A 226 1.38 18.30 7.67
CA PRO A 226 0.74 19.48 7.07
C PRO A 226 1.71 20.37 6.28
N VAL A 227 2.88 20.67 6.85
CA VAL A 227 3.91 21.50 6.19
C VAL A 227 4.44 20.83 4.93
N LEU A 228 4.82 19.54 5.03
CA LEU A 228 5.34 18.80 3.88
C LEU A 228 4.27 18.54 2.81
N GLU A 229 3.01 18.37 3.19
CA GLU A 229 1.89 18.20 2.25
C GLU A 229 1.56 19.52 1.54
N ALA A 230 1.56 20.66 2.24
CA ALA A 230 1.32 21.96 1.62
C ALA A 230 2.35 22.27 0.51
N PHE A 231 3.63 22.01 0.76
CA PHE A 231 4.72 22.33 -0.17
C PHE A 231 5.10 21.18 -1.12
N GLY A 232 4.74 19.94 -0.82
CA GLY A 232 5.16 18.77 -1.57
C GLY A 232 4.02 18.01 -2.24
N ASN A 233 2.75 18.28 -1.91
CA ASN A 233 1.61 17.63 -2.54
C ASN A 233 0.92 18.55 -3.55
N ALA A 234 0.35 17.91 -4.57
CA ALA A 234 -0.42 18.56 -5.62
C ALA A 234 -1.57 17.66 -6.08
N LYS A 235 -2.53 18.21 -6.83
CA LYS A 235 -3.59 17.41 -7.46
C LYS A 235 -3.11 16.85 -8.79
N THR A 236 -3.34 15.55 -8.99
CA THR A 236 -3.23 14.85 -10.27
C THR A 236 -4.62 14.45 -10.78
N VAL A 237 -4.68 13.82 -11.95
CA VAL A 237 -5.93 13.25 -12.51
C VAL A 237 -6.57 12.26 -11.54
N ARG A 238 -5.76 11.39 -10.93
CA ARG A 238 -6.22 10.28 -10.07
C ARG A 238 -6.37 10.65 -8.59
N ASN A 239 -5.61 11.62 -8.09
CA ASN A 239 -5.56 11.94 -6.66
C ASN A 239 -5.56 13.45 -6.41
N ASP A 240 -6.40 13.91 -5.49
CA ASP A 240 -6.51 15.34 -5.17
C ASP A 240 -5.39 15.85 -4.24
N ASN A 241 -4.78 14.95 -3.46
CA ASN A 241 -3.68 15.26 -2.55
C ASN A 241 -2.55 14.25 -2.79
N SER A 242 -1.87 14.37 -3.94
CA SER A 242 -0.78 13.48 -4.36
C SER A 242 0.56 14.01 -3.92
N SER A 243 1.26 13.27 -3.07
CA SER A 243 2.69 13.52 -2.79
C SER A 243 3.50 13.45 -4.08
N ARG A 244 4.17 14.56 -4.43
CA ARG A 244 5.08 14.65 -5.60
C ARG A 244 6.55 14.72 -5.17
N PHE A 245 6.82 14.12 -4.02
CA PHE A 245 8.13 13.85 -3.44
C PHE A 245 8.08 12.52 -2.70
N GLY A 246 9.23 11.86 -2.58
CA GLY A 246 9.42 10.72 -1.68
C GLY A 246 9.92 11.20 -0.32
N LYS A 247 9.47 10.55 0.76
CA LYS A 247 9.97 10.80 2.11
C LYS A 247 10.31 9.50 2.82
N PHE A 248 11.45 9.49 3.49
CA PHE A 248 11.87 8.43 4.38
C PHE A 248 12.01 8.99 5.78
N ILE A 249 11.10 8.57 6.66
CA ILE A 249 11.00 9.07 8.03
C ILE A 249 11.67 8.03 8.93
N ARG A 250 12.84 8.34 9.48
CA ARG A 250 13.52 7.51 10.47
C ARG A 250 13.03 7.90 11.86
N ILE A 251 12.35 6.97 12.53
CA ILE A 251 11.93 7.13 13.91
C ILE A 251 12.98 6.46 14.79
N HIS A 252 13.65 7.23 15.64
CA HIS A 252 14.73 6.76 16.50
C HIS A 252 14.20 6.30 17.84
N PHE A 253 14.74 5.20 18.33
CA PHE A 253 14.44 4.61 19.61
C PHE A 253 15.70 4.54 20.48
N GLY A 254 15.53 4.84 21.76
CA GLY A 254 16.58 4.73 22.76
C GLY A 254 16.71 3.29 23.29
N PRO A 255 17.66 3.05 24.21
CA PRO A 255 17.94 1.70 24.73
C PRO A 255 16.78 1.01 25.46
N SER A 256 15.83 1.80 25.95
CA SER A 256 14.63 1.28 26.62
C SER A 256 13.44 1.04 25.68
N GLY A 257 13.62 1.22 24.36
CA GLY A 257 12.56 1.15 23.37
C GLY A 257 11.66 2.40 23.29
N LYS A 258 11.96 3.43 24.07
CA LYS A 258 11.23 4.71 24.02
C LYS A 258 11.67 5.56 22.82
N LEU A 259 10.76 6.42 22.35
CA LEU A 259 11.02 7.33 21.24
C LEU A 259 12.09 8.36 21.65
N ALA A 260 13.17 8.43 20.86
CA ALA A 260 14.33 9.28 21.11
C ALA A 260 14.43 10.45 20.11
N GLY A 261 13.69 10.44 19.01
CA GLY A 261 13.70 11.50 18.01
C GLY A 261 13.22 10.99 16.66
N ALA A 262 13.16 11.87 15.67
CA ALA A 262 12.89 11.49 14.29
C ALA A 262 13.70 12.35 13.32
N ASP A 263 13.95 11.83 12.13
CA ASP A 263 14.45 12.61 11.01
C ASP A 263 13.78 12.20 9.71
N ILE A 264 13.72 13.12 8.77
CA ILE A 264 13.03 13.01 7.50
C ILE A 264 14.05 13.27 6.40
N GLU A 265 14.31 12.25 5.58
CA GLU A 265 15.01 12.40 4.32
C GLU A 265 14.00 12.52 3.19
N THR A 266 14.13 13.55 2.37
CA THR A 266 13.28 13.74 1.18
C THR A 266 14.04 13.41 -0.08
N TYR A 267 13.35 12.76 -1.01
CA TYR A 267 13.83 12.41 -2.33
C TYR A 267 12.87 12.97 -3.38
N LEU A 268 13.38 13.30 -4.57
CA LEU A 268 12.55 13.42 -5.78
C LEU A 268 11.37 14.42 -5.73
N LEU A 269 11.61 15.69 -5.38
CA LEU A 269 10.58 16.72 -5.60
C LEU A 269 10.37 16.96 -7.10
N GLU A 270 9.14 16.84 -7.59
CA GLU A 270 8.78 17.09 -8.99
C GLU A 270 8.80 18.60 -9.32
N LYS A 271 10.00 19.14 -9.56
CA LYS A 271 10.19 20.58 -9.78
C LYS A 271 9.42 21.13 -10.98
N ALA A 272 9.27 20.32 -12.04
CA ALA A 272 8.59 20.75 -13.26
C ALA A 272 7.15 21.22 -13.01
N ARG A 273 6.48 20.66 -11.99
CA ARG A 273 5.11 21.02 -11.62
C ARG A 273 4.96 22.46 -11.13
N VAL A 274 6.05 23.09 -10.67
CA VAL A 274 6.04 24.50 -10.24
C VAL A 274 5.66 25.43 -11.39
N ILE A 275 6.10 25.13 -12.61
CA ILE A 275 5.97 26.02 -13.77
C ILE A 275 4.97 25.54 -14.82
N SER A 276 4.57 24.26 -14.78
CA SER A 276 3.63 23.70 -15.74
C SER A 276 2.76 22.59 -15.14
N GLN A 277 1.49 22.53 -15.56
CA GLN A 277 0.53 21.50 -15.16
C GLN A 277 -0.27 21.03 -16.37
N GLN A 278 -0.70 19.77 -16.38
CA GLN A 278 -1.68 19.29 -17.36
C GLN A 278 -3.10 19.79 -17.01
N ALA A 279 -4.02 19.75 -17.98
CA ALA A 279 -5.34 20.39 -17.89
C ALA A 279 -6.21 19.97 -16.69
N LEU A 280 -6.02 18.75 -16.15
CA LEU A 280 -6.78 18.21 -15.01
C LEU A 280 -6.00 18.22 -13.69
N GLU A 281 -4.77 18.73 -13.71
CA GLU A 281 -3.88 18.78 -12.55
C GLU A 281 -3.89 20.16 -11.89
N ARG A 282 -3.31 20.25 -10.68
CA ARG A 282 -3.09 21.50 -9.95
C ARG A 282 -1.61 21.62 -9.62
N SER A 283 -1.13 22.83 -9.37
CA SER A 283 0.20 23.03 -8.78
C SER A 283 0.21 22.65 -7.29
N TYR A 284 1.32 22.88 -6.59
CA TYR A 284 1.46 22.60 -5.16
C TYR A 284 0.43 23.35 -4.31
N HIS A 285 -0.11 22.70 -3.27
CA HIS A 285 -1.24 23.22 -2.48
C HIS A 285 -0.98 24.59 -1.85
N ILE A 286 0.25 24.83 -1.40
CA ILE A 286 0.63 26.08 -0.73
C ILE A 286 0.31 27.33 -1.57
N PHE A 287 0.45 27.27 -2.91
CA PHE A 287 0.18 28.44 -3.77
C PHE A 287 -1.26 28.91 -3.70
N TYR A 288 -2.20 27.99 -3.43
CA TYR A 288 -3.62 28.31 -3.34
C TYR A 288 -4.02 28.62 -1.90
N GLN A 289 -3.40 27.94 -0.94
CA GLN A 289 -3.55 28.22 0.49
C GLN A 289 -3.20 29.68 0.83
N ILE A 290 -2.04 30.20 0.37
CA ILE A 290 -1.62 31.58 0.68
C ILE A 290 -2.51 32.66 0.04
N MET A 291 -3.21 32.34 -1.05
CA MET A 291 -4.14 33.27 -1.70
C MET A 291 -5.52 33.33 -1.04
N SER A 292 -5.87 32.31 -0.24
CA SER A 292 -7.17 32.21 0.42
C SER A 292 -7.49 33.41 1.32
N GLY A 293 -6.44 34.09 1.84
CA GLY A 293 -6.58 35.19 2.79
C GLY A 293 -7.01 34.77 4.19
N SER A 294 -6.97 33.47 4.51
CA SER A 294 -7.44 32.95 5.81
C SER A 294 -6.48 33.26 6.97
N VAL A 295 -5.20 33.52 6.69
CA VAL A 295 -4.23 34.04 7.66
C VAL A 295 -4.03 35.53 7.39
N GLU A 296 -4.36 36.36 8.37
CA GLU A 296 -4.35 37.82 8.24
C GLU A 296 -2.96 38.36 7.88
N GLY A 297 -2.93 39.36 7.01
CA GLY A 297 -1.71 40.07 6.60
C GLY A 297 -0.79 39.31 5.63
N VAL A 298 -0.90 37.98 5.48
CA VAL A 298 -0.03 37.22 4.56
C VAL A 298 -0.22 37.66 3.11
N LYS A 299 -1.49 37.81 2.69
CA LYS A 299 -1.83 38.18 1.30
C LYS A 299 -1.25 39.54 0.89
N ASP A 300 -1.39 40.53 1.77
CA ASP A 300 -0.87 41.88 1.55
C ASP A 300 0.66 41.91 1.58
N ASN A 301 1.27 41.20 2.54
CA ASN A 301 2.73 41.07 2.63
C ASN A 301 3.34 40.36 1.42
N CYS A 302 2.57 39.45 0.79
CA CYS A 302 2.97 38.71 -0.40
C CYS A 302 2.59 39.42 -1.72
N LEU A 303 1.94 40.59 -1.67
CA LEU A 303 1.49 41.36 -2.84
C LEU A 303 0.56 40.57 -3.78
N LEU A 304 -0.26 39.69 -3.20
CA LEU A 304 -1.10 38.77 -3.96
C LEU A 304 -2.43 39.40 -4.40
N SER A 305 -2.90 39.07 -5.61
CA SER A 305 -4.21 39.49 -6.10
C SER A 305 -5.36 38.61 -5.57
N ASN A 306 -6.60 39.00 -5.88
CA ASN A 306 -7.78 38.19 -5.57
C ASN A 306 -8.09 37.13 -6.63
N ASN A 307 -7.37 37.11 -7.76
CA ASN A 307 -7.66 36.23 -8.87
C ASN A 307 -6.48 35.29 -9.17
N ILE A 308 -6.73 33.99 -9.02
CA ILE A 308 -5.73 32.96 -9.30
C ILE A 308 -5.22 32.99 -10.75
N THR A 309 -6.06 33.42 -11.70
CA THR A 309 -5.69 33.40 -13.13
C THR A 309 -4.65 34.46 -13.49
N ASP A 310 -4.34 35.38 -12.57
CA ASP A 310 -3.27 36.35 -12.76
C ASP A 310 -1.89 35.66 -12.71
N TYR A 311 -1.81 34.46 -12.14
CA TYR A 311 -0.58 33.70 -11.93
C TYR A 311 -0.45 32.54 -12.92
N TYR A 312 0.25 32.80 -14.03
CA TYR A 312 0.40 31.82 -15.13
C TYR A 312 0.97 30.47 -14.69
N PHE A 313 1.92 30.44 -13.75
CA PHE A 313 2.49 29.18 -13.25
C PHE A 313 1.53 28.34 -12.40
N VAL A 314 0.40 28.89 -11.97
CA VAL A 314 -0.51 28.25 -11.02
C VAL A 314 -1.92 28.05 -11.62
N SER A 315 -2.19 28.64 -12.79
CA SER A 315 -3.50 28.64 -13.45
C SER A 315 -3.59 27.85 -14.76
N GLN A 316 -2.57 27.05 -15.13
CA GLN A 316 -2.61 26.25 -16.37
C GLN A 316 -3.57 25.06 -16.31
N GLY A 317 -3.77 24.50 -15.11
CA GLY A 317 -4.66 23.37 -14.87
C GLY A 317 -5.92 23.76 -14.09
N LYS A 318 -6.39 22.83 -13.24
CA LYS A 318 -7.48 23.08 -12.28
C LYS A 318 -7.00 23.97 -11.14
N THR A 319 -7.83 24.94 -10.75
CA THR A 319 -7.51 25.88 -9.68
C THR A 319 -8.18 25.54 -8.35
N THR A 320 -9.25 24.72 -8.38
CA THR A 320 -10.05 24.35 -7.20
C THR A 320 -10.12 22.84 -7.01
N ILE A 321 -10.35 22.41 -5.76
CA ILE A 321 -10.57 21.01 -5.37
C ILE A 321 -11.95 20.91 -4.71
N PRO A 322 -12.90 20.10 -5.22
CA PRO A 322 -14.29 20.12 -4.74
C PRO A 322 -14.50 19.75 -3.26
N THR A 323 -13.54 19.10 -2.60
CA THR A 323 -13.70 18.52 -1.25
C THR A 323 -12.74 19.10 -0.21
N VAL A 324 -11.96 20.10 -0.59
CA VAL A 324 -10.91 20.71 0.24
C VAL A 324 -11.09 22.21 0.23
N ASP A 325 -11.08 22.82 1.41
CA ASP A 325 -11.07 24.28 1.58
C ASP A 325 -9.62 24.72 1.80
N ASP A 326 -9.04 25.41 0.81
CA ASP A 326 -7.66 25.88 0.91
C ASP A 326 -7.43 26.88 2.06
N GLY A 327 -8.48 27.58 2.51
CA GLY A 327 -8.38 28.52 3.63
C GLY A 327 -8.27 27.84 4.99
N GLU A 328 -9.09 26.81 5.21
CA GLU A 328 -8.99 25.97 6.41
C GLU A 328 -7.64 25.24 6.45
N GLU A 329 -7.22 24.65 5.33
CA GLU A 329 -5.92 23.97 5.22
C GLU A 329 -4.75 24.95 5.43
N PHE A 330 -4.86 26.20 4.96
CA PHE A 330 -3.82 27.20 5.21
C PHE A 330 -3.66 27.52 6.69
N SER A 331 -4.79 27.63 7.41
CA SER A 331 -4.79 27.87 8.86
C SER A 331 -4.13 26.73 9.63
N ILE A 332 -4.33 25.48 9.19
CA ILE A 332 -3.68 24.29 9.76
C ILE A 332 -2.18 24.32 9.49
N THR A 333 -1.77 24.65 8.26
CA THR A 333 -0.34 24.76 7.89
C THR A 333 0.37 25.86 8.70
N ASP A 334 -0.24 27.02 8.88
CA ASP A 334 0.36 28.12 9.67
C ASP A 334 0.51 27.75 11.15
N GLN A 335 -0.50 27.10 11.73
CA GLN A 335 -0.41 26.58 13.11
C GLN A 335 0.65 25.49 13.24
N ALA A 336 0.83 24.65 12.22
CA ALA A 336 1.86 23.61 12.23
C ALA A 336 3.27 24.23 12.26
N PHE A 337 3.51 25.35 11.57
CA PHE A 337 4.77 26.09 11.69
C PHE A 337 5.06 26.55 13.13
N ASP A 338 4.03 27.04 13.83
CA ASP A 338 4.18 27.47 15.24
C ASP A 338 4.56 26.31 16.16
N VAL A 339 3.89 25.15 16.00
CA VAL A 339 4.18 23.94 16.80
C VAL A 339 5.59 23.39 16.52
N LEU A 340 6.05 23.51 15.27
CA LEU A 340 7.39 23.11 14.85
C LEU A 340 8.47 24.14 15.21
N GLY A 341 8.11 25.27 15.82
CA GLY A 341 9.05 26.24 16.35
C GLY A 341 9.63 27.20 15.31
N PHE A 342 8.96 27.38 14.16
CA PHE A 342 9.32 28.43 13.20
C PHE A 342 9.02 29.80 13.78
N THR A 343 9.94 30.76 13.58
CA THR A 343 9.70 32.15 13.96
C THR A 343 8.77 32.85 12.97
N GLN A 344 8.09 33.92 13.41
CA GLN A 344 7.22 34.69 12.50
C GLN A 344 8.00 35.32 11.33
N GLU A 345 9.27 35.69 11.54
CA GLU A 345 10.16 36.19 10.47
C GLU A 345 10.39 35.10 9.42
N GLU A 346 10.72 33.87 9.85
CA GLU A 346 10.89 32.72 8.95
C GLU A 346 9.59 32.38 8.20
N LYS A 347 8.43 32.35 8.87
CA LYS A 347 7.12 32.12 8.22
C LYS A 347 6.87 33.14 7.12
N ASN A 348 7.07 34.42 7.43
CA ASN A 348 6.87 35.51 6.47
C ASN A 348 7.82 35.37 5.27
N ASP A 349 9.09 35.02 5.48
CA ASP A 349 10.04 34.86 4.39
C ASP A 349 9.75 33.63 3.53
N ILE A 350 9.29 32.53 4.13
CA ILE A 350 8.79 31.34 3.41
C ILE A 350 7.63 31.74 2.47
N TYR A 351 6.64 32.47 2.99
CA TYR A 351 5.49 32.91 2.19
C TYR A 351 5.90 33.89 1.08
N LYS A 352 6.80 34.84 1.35
CA LYS A 352 7.31 35.78 0.34
C LYS A 352 8.04 35.08 -0.80
N ILE A 353 8.93 34.11 -0.50
CA ILE A 353 9.65 33.34 -1.54
C ILE A 353 8.65 32.52 -2.36
N THR A 354 7.64 31.93 -1.71
CA THR A 354 6.58 31.16 -2.38
C THR A 354 5.76 32.05 -3.31
N ALA A 355 5.35 33.24 -2.87
CA ALA A 355 4.63 34.20 -3.70
C ALA A 355 5.49 34.76 -4.84
N ALA A 356 6.79 34.97 -4.62
CA ALA A 356 7.71 35.39 -5.66
C ALA A 356 7.76 34.40 -6.82
N VAL A 357 7.74 33.09 -6.55
CA VAL A 357 7.63 32.04 -7.58
C VAL A 357 6.36 32.22 -8.42
N MET A 358 5.22 32.56 -7.81
CA MET A 358 3.97 32.82 -8.54
C MET A 358 4.09 34.06 -9.45
N HIS A 359 4.62 35.17 -8.92
CA HIS A 359 4.81 36.42 -9.67
C HIS A 359 5.83 36.29 -10.81
N MET A 360 6.87 35.46 -10.66
CA MET A 360 7.83 35.19 -11.72
C MET A 360 7.18 34.61 -12.99
N GLY A 361 6.09 33.84 -12.85
CA GLY A 361 5.31 33.36 -13.99
C GLY A 361 4.58 34.46 -14.75
N GLY A 362 4.35 35.62 -14.14
CA GLY A 362 3.74 36.79 -14.77
C GLY A 362 4.72 37.69 -15.52
N MET A 363 6.04 37.44 -15.44
CA MET A 363 7.04 38.27 -16.12
C MET A 363 6.96 38.07 -17.64
N LYS A 364 6.70 39.16 -18.37
CA LYS A 364 6.55 39.14 -19.83
C LYS A 364 7.80 39.68 -20.51
N PHE A 365 8.16 39.05 -21.63
CA PHE A 365 9.32 39.41 -22.44
C PHE A 365 8.94 39.42 -23.92
N LYS A 366 9.49 40.37 -24.66
CA LYS A 366 9.31 40.53 -26.11
C LYS A 366 10.64 40.34 -26.84
N GLN A 367 10.58 39.76 -28.04
CA GLN A 367 11.75 39.57 -28.89
C GLN A 367 12.01 40.82 -29.71
N ARG A 368 13.23 41.34 -29.69
CA ARG A 368 13.66 42.48 -30.52
C ARG A 368 13.98 41.99 -31.93
N GLY A 369 13.18 42.39 -32.92
CA GLY A 369 13.23 41.84 -34.28
C GLY A 369 14.54 42.02 -35.07
N ARG A 370 15.48 42.89 -34.64
CA ARG A 370 16.76 43.14 -35.34
C ARG A 370 17.99 42.48 -34.72
N GLU A 371 17.96 42.14 -33.43
CA GLU A 371 19.14 41.71 -32.67
C GLU A 371 18.98 40.32 -32.04
N GLU A 372 17.84 39.66 -32.27
CA GLU A 372 17.46 38.38 -31.65
C GLU A 372 17.58 38.34 -30.09
N GLN A 373 17.57 39.50 -29.45
CA GLN A 373 17.62 39.65 -27.99
C GLN A 373 16.23 39.92 -27.41
N ALA A 374 16.02 39.50 -26.17
CA ALA A 374 14.81 39.81 -25.42
C ALA A 374 14.86 41.21 -24.79
N GLU A 375 13.69 41.82 -24.63
CA GLU A 375 13.46 43.00 -23.80
C GLU A 375 12.30 42.71 -22.83
N ALA A 376 12.28 43.39 -21.68
CA ALA A 376 11.16 43.32 -20.76
C ALA A 376 9.90 43.94 -21.40
N ASP A 377 8.76 43.28 -21.20
CA ASP A 377 7.44 43.75 -21.65
C ASP A 377 6.59 44.13 -20.43
N GLY A 378 7.01 45.23 -19.78
CA GLY A 378 6.51 45.68 -18.48
C GLY A 378 7.39 45.22 -17.30
N THR A 379 7.42 46.03 -16.24
CA THR A 379 8.26 45.78 -15.05
C THR A 379 7.47 45.48 -13.78
N ALA A 380 6.14 45.70 -13.77
CA ALA A 380 5.32 45.64 -12.57
C ALA A 380 5.42 44.28 -11.82
N GLU A 381 5.42 43.16 -12.53
CA GLU A 381 5.61 41.84 -11.89
C GLU A 381 7.03 41.64 -11.37
N GLY A 382 8.04 42.11 -12.11
CA GLY A 382 9.43 42.08 -11.66
C GLY A 382 9.67 42.96 -10.41
N ASP A 383 9.00 44.10 -10.29
CA ASP A 383 9.06 44.97 -9.11
C ASP A 383 8.51 44.25 -7.86
N ARG A 384 7.41 43.50 -8.02
CA ARG A 384 6.86 42.67 -6.94
C ARG A 384 7.83 41.56 -6.54
N VAL A 385 8.37 40.82 -7.51
CA VAL A 385 9.38 39.77 -7.27
C VAL A 385 10.60 40.35 -6.53
N ALA A 386 11.13 41.46 -7.02
CA ALA A 386 12.28 42.15 -6.45
C ALA A 386 12.03 42.55 -4.98
N LYS A 387 10.86 43.13 -4.68
CA LYS A 387 10.46 43.51 -3.33
C LYS A 387 10.33 42.30 -2.39
N LEU A 388 9.73 41.20 -2.84
CA LEU A 388 9.53 39.98 -2.03
C LEU A 388 10.86 39.28 -1.72
N LEU A 389 11.76 39.21 -2.71
CA LEU A 389 13.08 38.60 -2.59
C LEU A 389 14.12 39.53 -1.94
N GLY A 390 13.80 40.82 -1.81
CA GLY A 390 14.69 41.82 -1.23
C GLY A 390 15.90 42.14 -2.12
N VAL A 391 15.71 42.17 -3.44
CA VAL A 391 16.73 42.47 -4.45
C VAL A 391 16.33 43.67 -5.30
N ASP A 392 17.28 44.27 -6.03
CA ASP A 392 16.98 45.37 -6.97
C ASP A 392 16.32 44.86 -8.27
N CYS A 393 15.24 45.52 -8.70
CA CYS A 393 14.48 45.13 -9.90
C CYS A 393 15.25 45.40 -11.20
N THR A 394 15.97 46.53 -11.28
CA THR A 394 16.75 46.92 -12.46
C THR A 394 17.85 45.90 -12.72
N ASP A 395 18.57 45.53 -11.68
CA ASP A 395 19.59 44.49 -11.73
C ASP A 395 18.99 43.11 -12.02
N LEU A 396 17.80 42.79 -11.49
CA LEU A 396 17.14 41.51 -11.78
C LEU A 396 16.83 41.35 -13.27
N TYR A 397 16.20 42.34 -13.90
CA TYR A 397 15.92 42.32 -15.33
C TYR A 397 17.20 42.33 -16.16
N LYS A 398 18.20 43.13 -15.77
CA LYS A 398 19.51 43.16 -16.44
C LYS A 398 20.19 41.79 -16.40
N ASN A 399 20.20 41.13 -15.25
CA ASN A 399 20.86 39.83 -15.07
C ASN A 399 20.11 38.68 -15.77
N LEU A 400 18.79 38.78 -15.93
CA LEU A 400 18.00 37.84 -16.71
C LEU A 400 18.20 38.02 -18.23
N LEU A 401 18.16 39.26 -18.72
CA LEU A 401 18.25 39.58 -20.15
C LEU A 401 19.69 39.53 -20.67
N LYS A 402 20.64 40.02 -19.88
CA LYS A 402 22.06 40.21 -20.23
C LYS A 402 22.98 39.73 -19.09
N PRO A 403 22.96 38.42 -18.76
CA PRO A 403 23.84 37.86 -17.74
C PRO A 403 25.33 38.04 -18.09
N ARG A 404 26.18 38.23 -17.06
CA ARG A 404 27.65 38.22 -17.21
C ARG A 404 28.17 36.79 -17.12
N ILE A 405 28.39 36.14 -18.25
CA ILE A 405 28.81 34.74 -18.29
C ILE A 405 30.33 34.68 -18.26
N LYS A 406 30.87 33.75 -17.48
CA LYS A 406 32.30 33.44 -17.51
C LYS A 406 32.60 32.51 -18.68
N VAL A 407 33.36 33.00 -19.66
CA VAL A 407 33.82 32.22 -20.81
C VAL A 407 35.33 32.04 -20.67
N GLY A 408 35.76 30.84 -20.29
CA GLY A 408 37.14 30.60 -19.90
C GLY A 408 37.50 31.39 -18.63
N ASN A 409 38.42 32.35 -18.73
CA ASN A 409 38.84 33.23 -17.64
C ASN A 409 38.22 34.64 -17.70
N GLU A 410 37.51 35.00 -18.77
CA GLU A 410 36.95 36.33 -18.96
C GLU A 410 35.44 36.36 -18.72
N PHE A 411 34.93 37.51 -18.28
CA PHE A 411 33.49 37.73 -18.09
C PHE A 411 32.93 38.50 -19.28
N VAL A 412 32.05 37.87 -20.04
CA VAL A 412 31.38 38.46 -21.21
C VAL A 412 29.91 38.69 -20.87
N THR A 413 29.39 39.87 -21.21
CA THR A 413 27.95 40.14 -21.10
C THR A 413 27.27 39.64 -22.36
N GLN A 414 26.40 38.64 -22.26
CA GLN A 414 25.72 38.05 -23.41
C GLN A 414 24.22 38.33 -23.34
N GLY A 415 23.65 38.91 -24.41
CA GLY A 415 22.21 39.03 -24.56
C GLY A 415 21.56 37.67 -24.80
N ARG A 416 20.42 37.43 -24.17
CA ARG A 416 19.61 36.22 -24.31
C ARG A 416 18.38 36.49 -25.18
N ASN A 417 17.94 35.49 -25.93
CA ASN A 417 16.67 35.58 -26.67
C ASN A 417 15.46 35.36 -25.73
N LYS A 418 14.24 35.63 -26.21
CA LYS A 418 13.01 35.54 -25.41
C LYS A 418 12.84 34.18 -24.74
N ASP A 419 13.03 33.10 -25.50
CA ASP A 419 12.79 31.74 -25.00
C ASP A 419 13.83 31.34 -23.95
N GLN A 420 15.09 31.73 -24.13
CA GLN A 420 16.16 31.53 -23.14
C GLN A 420 15.88 32.28 -21.83
N VAL A 421 15.33 33.49 -21.91
CA VAL A 421 14.98 34.28 -20.72
C VAL A 421 13.80 33.65 -19.99
N LEU A 422 12.73 33.27 -20.70
CA LEU A 422 11.59 32.56 -20.11
C LEU A 422 12.01 31.24 -19.46
N TYR A 423 12.90 30.50 -20.12
CA TYR A 423 13.49 29.29 -19.57
C TYR A 423 14.30 29.58 -18.30
N SER A 424 15.12 30.64 -18.30
CA SER A 424 15.89 31.06 -17.12
C SER A 424 14.98 31.44 -15.95
N VAL A 425 13.89 32.19 -16.19
CA VAL A 425 12.89 32.53 -15.17
C VAL A 425 12.24 31.27 -14.60
N GLY A 426 11.86 30.32 -15.46
CA GLY A 426 11.32 29.03 -15.04
C GLY A 426 12.32 28.20 -14.23
N ALA A 427 13.58 28.14 -14.65
CA ALA A 427 14.67 27.46 -13.95
C ALA A 427 14.91 28.06 -12.55
N MET A 428 14.98 29.38 -12.45
CA MET A 428 15.13 30.08 -11.17
C MET A 428 13.92 29.81 -10.25
N SER A 429 12.70 29.82 -10.79
CA SER A 429 11.47 29.54 -10.03
C SER A 429 11.46 28.12 -9.45
N LYS A 430 11.78 27.12 -10.28
CA LYS A 430 11.96 25.72 -9.85
C LYS A 430 13.07 25.59 -8.79
N GLY A 431 14.21 26.25 -9.01
CA GLY A 431 15.36 26.21 -8.12
C GLY A 431 15.07 26.83 -6.75
N MET A 432 14.38 27.96 -6.69
CA MET A 432 13.96 28.59 -5.43
C MET A 432 13.02 27.67 -4.65
N PHE A 433 12.00 27.10 -5.31
CA PHE A 433 11.02 26.24 -4.65
C PHE A 433 11.66 24.94 -4.11
N ASP A 434 12.53 24.28 -4.88
CA ASP A 434 13.27 23.09 -4.44
C ASP A 434 14.18 23.36 -3.24
N ARG A 435 14.90 24.49 -3.26
CA ARG A 435 15.77 24.90 -2.16
C ARG A 435 14.99 25.29 -0.91
N LEU A 436 13.85 25.98 -1.08
CA LEU A 436 12.93 26.29 0.02
C LEU A 436 12.38 24.99 0.64
N PHE A 437 11.95 24.03 -0.17
CA PHE A 437 11.46 22.74 0.33
C PHE A 437 12.51 21.99 1.14
N LYS A 438 13.77 21.94 0.66
CA LYS A 438 14.89 21.34 1.41
C LYS A 438 15.16 22.04 2.74
N PHE A 439 15.03 23.38 2.78
CA PHE A 439 15.14 24.14 4.01
C PHE A 439 14.03 23.79 5.00
N LEU A 440 12.78 23.67 4.55
CA LEU A 440 11.65 23.27 5.39
C LEU A 440 11.90 21.91 6.05
N VAL A 441 12.39 20.94 5.27
CA VAL A 441 12.74 19.60 5.77
C VAL A 441 13.87 19.67 6.80
N LYS A 442 14.92 20.45 6.51
CA LYS A 442 16.04 20.66 7.45
C LYS A 442 15.55 21.24 8.77
N LYS A 443 14.70 22.27 8.74
CA LYS A 443 14.12 22.88 9.93
C LYS A 443 13.23 21.92 10.71
N CYS A 444 12.39 21.13 10.02
CA CYS A 444 11.62 20.07 10.67
C CYS A 444 12.55 19.09 11.42
N ASN A 445 13.65 18.66 10.80
CA ASN A 445 14.60 17.75 11.42
C ASN A 445 15.33 18.37 12.62
N GLU A 446 15.68 19.65 12.58
CA GLU A 446 16.27 20.36 13.72
C GLU A 446 15.32 20.38 14.93
N THR A 447 14.01 20.50 14.70
CA THR A 447 12.99 20.46 15.75
C THR A 447 12.77 19.05 16.28
N LEU A 448 12.82 18.03 15.41
CA LEU A 448 12.60 16.63 15.77
C LEU A 448 13.83 15.94 16.41
N ASP A 449 15.00 16.57 16.31
CA ASP A 449 16.22 16.11 16.96
C ASP A 449 16.17 16.35 18.47
N THR A 450 16.36 15.29 19.25
CA THR A 450 16.46 15.39 20.71
C THR A 450 17.83 14.96 21.21
N LYS A 451 18.22 15.49 22.38
CA LYS A 451 19.47 15.12 23.06
C LYS A 451 19.49 13.69 23.62
N GLN A 452 18.43 12.89 23.43
CA GLN A 452 18.37 11.51 23.91
C GLN A 452 19.29 10.58 23.10
N LYS A 453 19.82 9.55 23.75
CA LYS A 453 20.69 8.56 23.07
C LYS A 453 19.87 7.74 22.07
N ARG A 454 20.29 7.75 20.81
CA ARG A 454 19.73 6.94 19.72
C ARG A 454 20.46 5.59 19.67
N GLN A 455 19.73 4.48 19.55
CA GLN A 455 20.33 3.16 19.41
C GLN A 455 19.87 2.45 18.14
N HIS A 456 18.56 2.42 17.90
CA HIS A 456 17.95 1.78 16.73
C HIS A 456 16.94 2.71 16.09
N PHE A 457 16.62 2.47 14.81
CA PHE A 457 15.55 3.20 14.14
C PHE A 457 14.61 2.27 13.36
N ILE A 458 13.39 2.76 13.15
CA ILE A 458 12.45 2.20 12.19
C ILE A 458 12.23 3.26 11.10
N GLY A 459 12.64 2.95 9.88
CA GLY A 459 12.52 3.84 8.73
C GLY A 459 11.22 3.62 7.97
N VAL A 460 10.33 4.59 7.89
CA VAL A 460 9.08 4.52 7.13
C VAL A 460 9.26 5.20 5.77
N LEU A 461 9.21 4.42 4.70
CA LEU A 461 9.30 4.91 3.32
C LEU A 461 7.91 5.14 2.73
N ASP A 462 7.61 6.40 2.40
CA ASP A 462 6.44 6.82 1.64
C ASP A 462 6.93 7.41 0.31
N ILE A 463 6.81 6.64 -0.76
CA ILE A 463 7.26 7.01 -2.10
C ILE A 463 6.14 6.81 -3.12
N ALA A 464 6.16 7.59 -4.20
CA ALA A 464 5.28 7.40 -5.34
C ALA A 464 5.39 5.97 -5.88
N GLY A 465 4.25 5.35 -6.20
CA GLY A 465 4.21 4.04 -6.85
C GLY A 465 4.58 4.14 -8.33
N PHE A 466 4.59 3.00 -9.00
CA PHE A 466 4.80 2.93 -10.44
C PHE A 466 3.68 3.68 -11.19
N GLU A 467 4.03 4.57 -12.12
CA GLU A 467 3.08 5.43 -12.86
C GLU A 467 3.13 5.11 -14.36
N ILE A 468 1.97 4.83 -14.95
CA ILE A 468 1.80 4.64 -16.40
C ILE A 468 0.70 5.59 -16.88
N PHE A 469 1.09 6.66 -17.56
CA PHE A 469 0.18 7.62 -18.17
C PHE A 469 0.24 7.57 -19.69
N ASP A 470 -0.67 8.28 -20.36
CA ASP A 470 -0.60 8.45 -21.81
C ASP A 470 0.61 9.34 -22.23
N PHE A 471 1.08 10.21 -21.34
CA PHE A 471 2.31 11.01 -21.51
C PHE A 471 3.27 10.79 -20.34
N ASN A 472 4.40 10.11 -20.58
CA ASN A 472 5.43 9.85 -19.55
C ASN A 472 6.72 10.62 -19.90
N GLY A 473 7.17 11.50 -19.00
CA GLY A 473 8.39 12.28 -19.14
C GLY A 473 9.60 11.71 -18.39
N PHE A 474 10.64 12.52 -18.25
CA PHE A 474 11.85 12.20 -17.50
C PHE A 474 11.54 11.95 -16.02
N GLU A 475 10.61 12.72 -15.45
CA GLU A 475 10.18 12.59 -14.06
C GLU A 475 9.52 11.22 -13.79
N GLN A 476 8.67 10.75 -14.71
CA GLN A 476 8.07 9.41 -14.64
C GLN A 476 9.13 8.32 -14.80
N LEU A 477 10.12 8.50 -15.69
CA LEU A 477 11.23 7.54 -15.81
C LEU A 477 11.97 7.39 -14.48
N CYS A 478 12.27 8.51 -13.80
CA CYS A 478 12.89 8.48 -12.48
C CYS A 478 11.99 7.72 -11.49
N ILE A 479 10.71 8.09 -11.35
CA ILE A 479 9.78 7.42 -10.41
C ILE A 479 9.71 5.90 -10.68
N ASN A 480 9.53 5.50 -11.94
CA ASN A 480 9.44 4.10 -12.34
C ASN A 480 10.75 3.35 -12.11
N PHE A 481 11.90 3.99 -12.33
CA PHE A 481 13.21 3.42 -12.03
C PHE A 481 13.42 3.17 -10.52
N THR A 482 12.96 4.07 -9.64
CA THR A 482 12.99 3.78 -8.19
C THR A 482 12.11 2.57 -7.87
N ASN A 483 10.90 2.50 -8.42
CA ASN A 483 9.98 1.38 -8.18
C ASN A 483 10.56 0.05 -8.69
N GLU A 484 11.26 0.05 -9.84
CA GLU A 484 11.99 -1.12 -10.36
C GLU A 484 13.04 -1.61 -9.35
N LYS A 485 13.85 -0.71 -8.78
CA LYS A 485 14.84 -1.07 -7.75
C LYS A 485 14.20 -1.55 -6.44
N LEU A 486 13.13 -0.90 -5.98
CA LEU A 486 12.40 -1.31 -4.79
C LEU A 486 11.74 -2.69 -4.97
N GLN A 487 11.24 -2.98 -6.17
CA GLN A 487 10.68 -4.28 -6.49
C GLN A 487 11.78 -5.36 -6.56
N GLN A 488 12.95 -5.05 -7.13
CA GLN A 488 14.10 -5.97 -7.09
C GLN A 488 14.55 -6.25 -5.65
N PHE A 489 14.56 -5.23 -4.78
CA PHE A 489 14.85 -5.39 -3.36
C PHE A 489 13.80 -6.24 -2.64
N PHE A 490 12.51 -6.04 -2.95
CA PHE A 490 11.42 -6.89 -2.44
C PHE A 490 11.59 -8.35 -2.88
N ASN A 491 11.85 -8.60 -4.17
CA ASN A 491 12.03 -9.96 -4.70
C ASN A 491 13.19 -10.67 -4.00
N HIS A 492 14.33 -9.98 -3.86
CA HIS A 492 15.51 -10.52 -3.19
C HIS A 492 15.23 -10.81 -1.71
N HIS A 493 14.65 -9.85 -0.98
CA HIS A 493 14.43 -10.01 0.46
C HIS A 493 13.35 -11.05 0.79
N MET A 494 12.24 -11.05 0.05
CA MET A 494 11.18 -12.05 0.22
C MET A 494 11.75 -13.46 0.02
N PHE A 495 12.66 -13.62 -0.94
CA PHE A 495 13.29 -14.89 -1.21
C PHE A 495 14.31 -15.30 -0.15
N VAL A 496 15.19 -14.40 0.29
CA VAL A 496 16.17 -14.67 1.36
C VAL A 496 15.45 -15.08 2.65
N LEU A 497 14.39 -14.38 3.06
CA LEU A 497 13.62 -14.75 4.26
C LEU A 497 12.98 -16.14 4.15
N GLU A 498 12.45 -16.47 2.97
CA GLU A 498 11.87 -17.78 2.71
C GLU A 498 12.93 -18.88 2.82
N GLN A 499 14.12 -18.64 2.26
CA GLN A 499 15.26 -19.55 2.38
C GLN A 499 15.77 -19.69 3.81
N GLU A 500 15.89 -18.59 4.56
CA GLU A 500 16.33 -18.63 5.95
C GLU A 500 15.41 -19.49 6.81
N GLU A 501 14.09 -19.42 6.58
CA GLU A 501 13.14 -20.31 7.26
C GLU A 501 13.36 -21.77 6.86
N TYR A 502 13.62 -22.05 5.59
CA TYR A 502 13.92 -23.41 5.11
C TYR A 502 15.20 -23.97 5.72
N THR A 503 16.26 -23.17 5.79
CA THR A 503 17.51 -23.53 6.46
C THR A 503 17.30 -23.72 7.96
N ARG A 504 16.55 -22.83 8.63
CA ARG A 504 16.23 -22.93 10.05
C ARG A 504 15.44 -24.19 10.39
N GLU A 505 14.51 -24.58 9.51
CA GLU A 505 13.71 -25.78 9.64
C GLU A 505 14.42 -27.04 9.10
N GLY A 506 15.63 -26.90 8.55
CA GLY A 506 16.45 -28.00 8.08
C GLY A 506 15.84 -28.78 6.93
N ILE A 507 15.04 -28.13 6.07
CA ILE A 507 14.41 -28.82 4.94
C ILE A 507 15.40 -29.01 3.79
N GLU A 508 15.30 -30.15 3.11
CA GLU A 508 16.08 -30.43 1.91
C GLU A 508 15.57 -29.58 0.74
N TRP A 509 16.30 -28.49 0.47
CA TRP A 509 16.01 -27.52 -0.57
C TRP A 509 17.26 -27.26 -1.41
N ALA A 510 17.17 -27.52 -2.72
CA ALA A 510 18.19 -27.09 -3.65
C ALA A 510 18.13 -25.57 -3.77
N PHE A 511 19.28 -24.90 -3.68
CA PHE A 511 19.34 -23.45 -3.85
C PHE A 511 18.89 -23.09 -5.27
N ILE A 512 17.64 -22.64 -5.41
CA ILE A 512 17.15 -22.08 -6.66
C ILE A 512 17.53 -20.61 -6.64
N ASP A 513 18.52 -20.19 -7.41
CA ASP A 513 18.78 -18.77 -7.60
C ASP A 513 17.63 -18.18 -8.45
N PHE A 514 16.63 -17.58 -7.79
CA PHE A 514 15.76 -16.64 -8.47
C PHE A 514 16.56 -15.38 -8.66
N GLY A 515 17.32 -15.37 -9.76
CA GLY A 515 18.30 -14.34 -10.08
C GLY A 515 17.71 -12.93 -10.07
N MET A 516 18.56 -11.97 -10.41
CA MET A 516 18.14 -10.59 -10.57
C MET A 516 17.27 -10.42 -11.84
N ASP A 517 16.04 -10.93 -11.84
CA ASP A 517 15.13 -10.91 -12.99
C ASP A 517 14.86 -9.48 -13.49
N LEU A 518 14.93 -8.48 -12.60
CA LEU A 518 14.78 -7.07 -12.96
C LEU A 518 16.13 -6.36 -13.18
N ALA A 519 17.27 -7.02 -12.96
CA ALA A 519 18.57 -6.41 -13.22
C ALA A 519 18.73 -6.00 -14.68
N ALA A 520 18.23 -6.77 -15.64
CA ALA A 520 18.32 -6.39 -17.05
C ALA A 520 17.68 -5.01 -17.32
N CYS A 521 16.54 -4.70 -16.67
CA CYS A 521 15.89 -3.39 -16.75
C CYS A 521 16.64 -2.31 -15.98
N ILE A 522 17.08 -2.62 -14.75
CA ILE A 522 17.82 -1.67 -13.89
C ILE A 522 19.14 -1.28 -14.55
N GLU A 523 19.86 -2.25 -15.10
CA GLU A 523 21.13 -2.06 -15.80
C GLU A 523 20.95 -1.25 -17.08
N LEU A 524 19.89 -1.51 -17.86
CA LEU A 524 19.54 -0.70 -19.04
C LEU A 524 19.46 0.80 -18.69
N ILE A 525 18.92 1.14 -17.52
CA ILE A 525 18.74 2.54 -17.10
C ILE A 525 20.01 3.10 -16.45
N GLU A 526 20.67 2.33 -15.58
CA GLU A 526 21.73 2.82 -14.68
C GLU A 526 23.17 2.60 -15.14
N LYS A 527 23.45 1.49 -15.85
CA LYS A 527 24.84 1.12 -16.15
C LYS A 527 25.52 2.17 -17.04
N PRO A 528 26.87 2.15 -17.10
CA PRO A 528 27.59 2.86 -18.16
C PRO A 528 27.01 2.50 -19.53
N MET A 529 26.84 3.49 -20.40
CA MET A 529 26.10 3.36 -21.68
C MET A 529 24.61 3.01 -21.56
N GLY A 530 24.02 3.06 -20.36
CA GLY A 530 22.57 3.00 -20.13
C GLY A 530 21.88 4.34 -20.38
N ILE A 531 20.55 4.37 -20.22
CA ILE A 531 19.72 5.54 -20.56
C ILE A 531 20.16 6.81 -19.82
N LEU A 532 20.40 6.73 -18.49
CA LEU A 532 20.81 7.90 -17.71
C LEU A 532 22.22 8.36 -18.10
N SER A 533 23.15 7.43 -18.35
CA SER A 533 24.51 7.76 -18.76
C SER A 533 24.55 8.45 -20.13
N ILE A 534 23.78 7.96 -21.11
CA ILE A 534 23.67 8.61 -22.43
C ILE A 534 23.03 10.00 -22.30
N LEU A 535 22.02 10.14 -21.43
CA LEU A 535 21.37 11.42 -21.16
C LEU A 535 22.35 12.42 -20.55
N GLU A 536 23.21 11.98 -19.63
CA GLU A 536 24.28 12.77 -19.02
C GLU A 536 25.27 13.29 -20.06
N GLU A 537 25.78 12.40 -20.91
CA GLU A 537 26.71 12.74 -21.97
C GLU A 537 26.10 13.73 -22.97
N GLU A 538 24.92 13.44 -23.53
CA GLU A 538 24.23 14.34 -24.48
C GLU A 538 23.88 15.68 -23.83
N SER A 539 23.60 15.72 -22.51
CA SER A 539 23.33 16.97 -21.80
C SER A 539 24.56 17.89 -21.72
N MET A 540 25.78 17.36 -21.88
CA MET A 540 27.01 18.16 -21.89
C MET A 540 27.41 18.63 -23.29
N PHE A 541 26.88 18.01 -24.36
CA PHE A 541 27.21 18.37 -25.74
C PHE A 541 26.38 19.56 -26.24
N PRO A 542 26.99 20.70 -26.63
CA PRO A 542 26.25 21.92 -27.00
C PRO A 542 25.34 21.79 -28.23
N LYS A 543 25.60 20.81 -29.11
CA LYS A 543 24.84 20.56 -30.34
C LYS A 543 23.88 19.36 -30.23
N ALA A 544 23.83 18.70 -29.07
CA ALA A 544 22.89 17.61 -28.85
C ALA A 544 21.46 18.14 -28.77
N THR A 545 20.53 17.36 -29.32
CA THR A 545 19.08 17.63 -29.28
C THR A 545 18.38 16.38 -28.77
N ASP A 546 17.12 16.50 -28.33
CA ASP A 546 16.38 15.31 -27.89
C ASP A 546 16.29 14.25 -28.99
N LYS A 547 16.31 14.65 -30.27
CA LYS A 547 16.36 13.74 -31.42
C LYS A 547 17.70 12.98 -31.54
N THR A 548 18.83 13.64 -31.32
CA THR A 548 20.14 12.94 -31.33
C THR A 548 20.25 11.96 -30.17
N PHE A 549 19.65 12.33 -29.02
CA PHE A 549 19.51 11.43 -27.88
C PHE A 549 18.65 10.20 -28.22
N GLU A 550 17.50 10.38 -28.88
CA GLU A 550 16.66 9.28 -29.36
C GLU A 550 17.42 8.31 -30.27
N GLU A 551 18.10 8.83 -31.29
CA GLU A 551 18.84 8.04 -32.27
C GLU A 551 19.94 7.23 -31.59
N LYS A 552 20.64 7.83 -30.61
CA LYS A 552 21.64 7.11 -29.80
C LYS A 552 21.01 6.00 -28.96
N LEU A 553 19.88 6.24 -28.29
CA LEU A 553 19.18 5.20 -27.52
C LEU A 553 18.75 4.03 -28.41
N MET A 554 18.13 4.33 -29.56
CA MET A 554 17.68 3.32 -30.52
C MET A 554 18.86 2.49 -31.04
N ASN A 555 19.97 3.12 -31.44
CA ASN A 555 21.14 2.42 -31.97
C ASN A 555 21.87 1.57 -30.91
N ASN A 556 21.88 2.02 -29.66
CA ASN A 556 22.59 1.34 -28.58
C ASN A 556 21.79 0.19 -27.97
N HIS A 557 20.46 0.27 -27.90
CA HIS A 557 19.66 -0.69 -27.13
C HIS A 557 18.65 -1.49 -27.95
N LEU A 558 18.12 -0.96 -29.06
CA LEU A 558 17.09 -1.66 -29.83
C LEU A 558 17.65 -2.97 -30.41
N GLY A 559 16.97 -4.08 -30.13
CA GLY A 559 17.39 -5.43 -30.56
C GLY A 559 18.57 -6.02 -29.79
N LYS A 560 19.25 -5.24 -28.95
CA LYS A 560 20.38 -5.68 -28.09
C LYS A 560 19.95 -5.89 -26.63
N SER A 561 19.04 -5.04 -26.14
CA SER A 561 18.51 -5.11 -24.77
C SER A 561 17.09 -5.67 -24.79
N PRO A 562 16.78 -6.75 -24.05
CA PRO A 562 15.45 -7.39 -24.10
C PRO A 562 14.32 -6.50 -23.59
N ASN A 563 14.64 -5.59 -22.67
CA ASN A 563 13.68 -4.68 -22.05
C ASN A 563 13.49 -3.38 -22.85
N PHE A 564 14.30 -3.11 -23.89
CA PHE A 564 14.16 -1.91 -24.71
C PHE A 564 13.33 -2.21 -25.97
N GLN A 565 12.21 -1.50 -26.14
CA GLN A 565 11.20 -1.80 -27.14
C GLN A 565 10.83 -0.56 -27.95
N LYS A 566 10.28 -0.78 -29.15
CA LYS A 566 9.62 0.29 -29.90
C LYS A 566 8.32 0.68 -29.18
N PRO A 567 7.94 1.97 -29.20
CA PRO A 567 6.69 2.42 -28.60
C PRO A 567 5.50 1.76 -29.30
N LYS A 568 4.46 1.44 -28.52
CA LYS A 568 3.20 0.93 -29.09
C LYS A 568 2.50 2.05 -29.87
N PRO A 569 1.67 1.75 -30.88
CA PRO A 569 0.86 2.76 -31.56
C PRO A 569 0.07 3.57 -30.53
N PRO A 570 0.09 4.91 -30.60
CA PRO A 570 -0.63 5.72 -29.63
C PRO A 570 -2.14 5.47 -29.73
N LYS A 571 -2.84 5.65 -28.60
CA LYS A 571 -4.31 5.74 -28.63
C LYS A 571 -4.73 6.94 -29.50
N PRO A 572 -5.91 6.90 -30.14
CA PRO A 572 -6.43 8.03 -30.90
C PRO A 572 -6.39 9.33 -30.07
N GLY A 573 -5.77 10.38 -30.60
CA GLY A 573 -5.63 11.68 -29.94
C GLY A 573 -4.45 11.84 -28.96
N CYS A 574 -3.66 10.79 -28.73
CA CYS A 574 -2.46 10.84 -27.88
C CYS A 574 -1.18 11.02 -28.72
N GLN A 575 -0.17 11.71 -28.18
CA GLN A 575 1.15 11.79 -28.81
C GLN A 575 1.85 10.42 -28.76
N ALA A 576 2.54 10.06 -29.86
CA ALA A 576 3.34 8.84 -29.90
C ALA A 576 4.55 8.96 -28.97
N GLY A 577 4.79 7.93 -28.15
CA GLY A 577 6.05 7.80 -27.43
C GLY A 577 7.23 7.69 -28.41
N HIS A 578 8.43 8.07 -27.97
CA HIS A 578 9.64 7.97 -28.77
C HIS A 578 10.29 6.59 -28.59
N PHE A 579 10.31 6.07 -27.37
CA PHE A 579 10.77 4.71 -27.05
C PHE A 579 9.91 4.06 -25.96
N ALA A 580 10.05 2.76 -25.75
CA ALA A 580 9.40 2.05 -24.66
C ALA A 580 10.34 1.14 -23.87
N ILE A 581 10.04 0.97 -22.58
CA ILE A 581 10.73 0.03 -21.70
C ILE A 581 9.73 -1.01 -21.19
N GLY A 582 10.09 -2.28 -21.30
CA GLY A 582 9.43 -3.39 -20.62
C GLY A 582 9.86 -3.45 -19.16
N HIS A 583 9.09 -2.79 -18.30
CA HIS A 583 9.23 -2.86 -16.85
C HIS A 583 8.50 -4.09 -16.28
N TYR A 584 8.76 -4.45 -15.02
CA TYR A 584 8.03 -5.55 -14.36
C TYR A 584 6.50 -5.34 -14.33
N ALA A 585 6.07 -4.08 -14.25
CA ALA A 585 4.68 -3.67 -14.18
C ALA A 585 3.98 -3.64 -15.56
N GLY A 586 4.75 -3.64 -16.65
CA GLY A 586 4.24 -3.51 -18.01
C GLY A 586 5.14 -2.68 -18.93
N CYS A 587 4.74 -2.56 -20.19
CA CYS A 587 5.45 -1.77 -21.20
C CYS A 587 5.04 -0.29 -21.10
N VAL A 588 6.01 0.60 -20.84
CA VAL A 588 5.78 2.05 -20.70
C VAL A 588 6.42 2.79 -21.86
N SER A 589 5.66 3.67 -22.52
CA SER A 589 6.15 4.52 -23.60
C SER A 589 6.51 5.91 -23.07
N TYR A 590 7.73 6.39 -23.38
CA TYR A 590 8.28 7.65 -22.88
C TYR A 590 8.42 8.70 -23.98
N ASN A 591 8.22 9.97 -23.59
CA ASN A 591 8.37 11.14 -24.45
C ASN A 591 9.59 11.95 -24.05
N ILE A 592 10.57 12.05 -24.95
CA ILE A 592 11.90 12.65 -24.68
C ILE A 592 11.94 14.17 -24.83
N THR A 593 10.87 14.80 -25.32
CA THR A 593 10.87 16.24 -25.59
C THR A 593 11.20 17.03 -24.32
N GLY A 594 12.25 17.85 -24.38
CA GLY A 594 12.78 18.66 -23.30
C GLY A 594 13.61 17.88 -22.27
N TRP A 595 13.99 16.63 -22.50
CA TRP A 595 14.76 15.84 -21.52
C TRP A 595 16.15 16.38 -21.28
N LEU A 596 16.87 16.75 -22.34
CA LEU A 596 18.21 17.32 -22.19
C LEU A 596 18.16 18.58 -21.32
N GLU A 597 17.23 19.50 -21.61
CA GLU A 597 17.08 20.73 -20.83
C GLU A 597 16.66 20.46 -19.37
N LYS A 598 15.70 19.55 -19.16
CA LYS A 598 15.29 19.11 -17.81
C LYS A 598 16.45 18.50 -17.02
N ASN A 599 17.35 17.78 -17.68
CA ASN A 599 18.48 17.14 -17.02
C ASN A 599 19.64 18.11 -16.71
N LYS A 600 19.79 19.17 -17.51
CA LYS A 600 20.77 20.24 -17.31
C LYS A 600 20.40 21.15 -16.13
N ASP A 601 19.11 21.48 -15.97
CA ASP A 601 18.53 22.41 -14.96
C ASP A 601 19.43 23.63 -14.61
N PRO A 602 19.99 24.38 -15.59
CA PRO A 602 20.99 25.40 -15.30
C PRO A 602 20.36 26.63 -14.64
N LEU A 603 20.85 26.98 -13.45
CA LEU A 603 20.51 28.24 -12.79
C LEU A 603 21.35 29.38 -13.38
N ASN A 604 20.77 30.59 -13.42
CA ASN A 604 21.52 31.77 -13.86
C ASN A 604 22.42 32.26 -12.71
N ASP A 605 23.71 31.96 -12.79
CA ASP A 605 24.70 32.30 -11.76
C ASP A 605 24.72 33.79 -11.38
N THR A 606 24.45 34.69 -12.35
CA THR A 606 24.41 36.14 -12.12
C THR A 606 23.26 36.50 -11.17
N VAL A 607 22.10 35.87 -11.38
CA VAL A 607 20.90 36.07 -10.55
C VAL A 607 21.07 35.40 -9.19
N VAL A 608 21.71 34.22 -9.14
CA VAL A 608 22.04 33.56 -7.86
C VAL A 608 22.94 34.45 -7.00
N ASP A 609 23.96 35.08 -7.59
CA ASP A 609 24.83 36.02 -6.86
C ASP A 609 24.08 37.24 -6.34
N GLN A 610 23.07 37.71 -7.07
CA GLN A 610 22.19 38.77 -6.62
C GLN A 610 21.33 38.32 -5.43
N PHE A 611 20.77 37.10 -5.46
CA PHE A 611 20.01 36.54 -4.35
C PHE A 611 20.83 36.42 -3.07
N LYS A 612 22.10 36.01 -3.19
CA LYS A 612 23.05 35.95 -2.08
C LYS A 612 23.38 37.30 -1.45
N LYS A 613 23.26 38.39 -2.22
CA LYS A 613 23.51 39.77 -1.78
C LYS A 613 22.22 40.53 -1.43
N GLY A 614 21.06 39.87 -1.56
CA GLY A 614 19.75 40.46 -1.24
C GLY A 614 19.58 40.74 0.25
N SER A 615 18.42 41.24 0.65
CA SER A 615 18.11 41.55 2.06
C SER A 615 17.29 40.47 2.78
N ASN A 616 16.71 39.52 2.05
CA ASN A 616 15.98 38.39 2.63
C ASN A 616 16.96 37.32 3.14
N LYS A 617 17.05 37.14 4.47
CA LYS A 617 18.01 36.23 5.11
C LYS A 617 17.78 34.78 4.71
N LEU A 618 16.51 34.36 4.61
CA LEU A 618 16.18 33.00 4.20
C LEU A 618 16.63 32.74 2.77
N LEU A 619 16.40 33.68 1.86
CA LEU A 619 16.85 33.58 0.48
C LEU A 619 18.38 33.42 0.38
N GLN A 620 19.13 34.18 1.20
CA GLN A 620 20.58 34.03 1.28
C GLN A 620 20.99 32.64 1.78
N GLU A 621 20.34 32.12 2.83
CA GLU A 621 20.63 30.80 3.38
C GLU A 621 20.41 29.69 2.35
N ILE A 622 19.25 29.70 1.67
CA ILE A 622 18.90 28.62 0.74
C ILE A 622 19.76 28.60 -0.53
N PHE A 623 20.49 29.68 -0.84
CA PHE A 623 21.45 29.75 -1.97
C PHE A 623 22.92 29.75 -1.53
N LEU A 624 23.22 29.67 -0.23
CA LEU A 624 24.58 29.81 0.31
C LEU A 624 25.57 28.79 -0.25
N ASP A 625 25.13 27.54 -0.44
CA ASP A 625 25.91 26.41 -0.93
C ASP A 625 26.17 26.42 -2.44
N HIS A 626 25.41 27.21 -3.21
CA HIS A 626 25.61 27.34 -4.66
C HIS A 626 26.90 28.10 -4.92
N PRO A 627 27.82 27.68 -5.81
CA PRO A 627 29.07 28.42 -6.03
C PRO A 627 28.83 29.86 -6.52
N GLY A 628 27.82 30.05 -7.37
CA GLY A 628 27.53 31.35 -7.97
C GLY A 628 28.65 31.82 -8.90
N GLN A 629 28.60 33.08 -9.34
CA GLN A 629 29.62 33.68 -10.22
C GLN A 629 30.88 34.11 -9.46
N SER A 630 30.70 34.59 -8.23
CA SER A 630 31.75 35.10 -7.34
C SER A 630 32.51 34.01 -6.56
N GLY A 631 32.05 32.76 -6.58
CA GLY A 631 32.70 31.62 -5.94
C GLY A 631 33.99 31.11 -6.61
N GLY A 632 34.47 31.80 -7.64
CA GLY A 632 35.69 31.43 -8.37
C GLY A 632 36.71 32.56 -8.43
N GLY A 633 37.53 32.75 -7.39
CA GLY A 633 38.68 33.66 -7.50
C GLY A 633 39.45 34.12 -6.25
N GLY A 634 39.24 33.58 -5.04
CA GLY A 634 40.01 33.98 -3.86
C GLY A 634 40.74 32.82 -3.21
N GLY A 635 42.07 32.87 -3.18
CA GLY A 635 42.89 31.97 -2.37
C GLY A 635 42.76 32.27 -0.88
N ASP A 636 42.94 31.20 -0.10
CA ASP A 636 43.37 31.18 1.30
C ASP A 636 42.54 31.96 2.35
N ALA A 637 41.63 31.24 3.00
CA ALA A 637 41.32 31.46 4.42
C ALA A 637 40.94 30.10 5.04
N GLY A 638 41.84 29.56 5.85
CA GLY A 638 41.69 28.27 6.52
C GLY A 638 40.52 28.25 7.50
N GLY A 639 39.48 27.49 7.16
CA GLY A 639 38.44 27.07 8.09
C GLY A 639 38.11 25.60 7.81
N LYS A 640 38.28 24.73 8.81
CA LYS A 640 37.98 23.29 8.74
C LYS A 640 36.51 23.06 8.42
N GLY A 641 36.18 22.93 7.14
CA GLY A 641 34.88 22.51 6.62
C GLY A 641 35.09 21.71 5.33
N GLY A 642 34.46 20.54 5.24
CA GLY A 642 34.67 19.48 4.25
C GLY A 642 35.11 19.90 2.84
N LYS A 643 36.23 19.32 2.42
CA LYS A 643 36.83 19.40 1.08
C LYS A 643 35.86 18.83 0.02
N ARG A 644 34.99 19.67 -0.57
CA ARG A 644 34.42 19.39 -1.90
C ARG A 644 35.47 19.76 -2.95
N THR A 645 35.83 18.79 -3.77
CA THR A 645 36.87 18.90 -4.80
C THR A 645 36.52 19.98 -5.83
N LYS A 646 37.50 20.87 -6.11
CA LYS A 646 37.53 21.74 -7.30
C LYS A 646 37.37 20.84 -8.54
N GLY A 647 36.18 20.85 -9.16
CA GLY A 647 35.78 19.93 -10.22
C GLY A 647 34.27 19.70 -10.36
N SER A 648 33.44 20.29 -9.48
CA SER A 648 31.96 20.26 -9.54
C SER A 648 31.38 21.13 -10.69
N GLY A 649 31.93 21.04 -11.89
CA GLY A 649 31.37 21.67 -13.08
C GLY A 649 30.34 20.72 -13.70
N PHE A 650 29.05 21.06 -13.58
CA PHE A 650 27.92 20.38 -14.24
C PHE A 650 27.50 19.01 -13.66
N LEU A 651 26.93 18.99 -12.45
CA LEU A 651 26.18 17.83 -11.95
C LEU A 651 24.76 17.85 -12.54
N THR A 652 24.42 16.84 -13.34
CA THR A 652 23.07 16.70 -13.91
C THR A 652 22.06 16.23 -12.86
N VAL A 653 20.77 16.44 -13.14
CA VAL A 653 19.68 15.97 -12.28
C VAL A 653 19.69 14.45 -12.16
N SER A 654 19.94 13.72 -13.26
CA SER A 654 20.04 12.26 -13.29
C SER A 654 21.14 11.72 -12.37
N MET A 655 22.30 12.39 -12.32
CA MET A 655 23.44 11.94 -11.53
C MET A 655 23.17 12.10 -10.03
N LEU A 656 22.66 13.27 -9.62
CA LEU A 656 22.25 13.52 -8.23
C LEU A 656 21.17 12.53 -7.81
N TYR A 657 20.22 12.26 -8.70
CA TYR A 657 19.14 11.32 -8.46
C TYR A 657 19.66 9.89 -8.25
N ARG A 658 20.58 9.42 -9.11
CA ARG A 658 21.20 8.09 -8.97
C ARG A 658 21.94 7.95 -7.64
N GLU A 659 22.69 8.98 -7.22
CA GLU A 659 23.40 8.98 -5.95
C GLU A 659 22.44 8.89 -4.75
N GLN A 660 21.39 9.71 -4.74
CA GLN A 660 20.36 9.69 -3.70
C GLN A 660 19.66 8.33 -3.61
N LEU A 661 19.29 7.75 -4.75
CA LEU A 661 18.65 6.44 -4.80
C LEU A 661 19.60 5.35 -4.30
N ASN A 662 20.88 5.39 -4.65
CA ASN A 662 21.86 4.42 -4.16
C ASN A 662 22.09 4.52 -2.65
N ASN A 663 22.08 5.73 -2.08
CA ASN A 663 22.14 5.92 -0.63
C ASN A 663 20.89 5.37 0.08
N LEU A 664 19.70 5.60 -0.49
CA LEU A 664 18.46 5.02 0.01
C LEU A 664 18.51 3.49 -0.02
N MET A 665 18.90 2.89 -1.16
CA MET A 665 18.99 1.43 -1.29
C MET A 665 20.04 0.82 -0.36
N THR A 666 21.15 1.51 -0.12
CA THR A 666 22.18 1.09 0.85
C THR A 666 21.61 1.07 2.28
N THR A 667 20.83 2.10 2.63
CA THR A 667 20.16 2.17 3.93
C THR A 667 19.10 1.07 4.07
N LEU A 668 18.29 0.83 3.04
CA LEU A 668 17.26 -0.21 3.09
C LEU A 668 17.87 -1.62 3.23
N ARG A 669 18.98 -1.89 2.54
CA ARG A 669 19.71 -3.18 2.64
C ARG A 669 20.31 -3.45 4.02
N SER A 670 20.55 -2.43 4.83
CA SER A 670 21.05 -2.58 6.22
C SER A 670 19.92 -2.65 7.26
N THR A 671 18.67 -2.72 6.82
CA THR A 671 17.49 -2.84 7.68
C THR A 671 16.68 -4.09 7.35
N GLN A 672 15.87 -4.56 8.30
CA GLN A 672 14.87 -5.58 8.04
C GLN A 672 13.56 -4.92 7.53
N PRO A 673 13.16 -5.14 6.28
CA PRO A 673 12.00 -4.51 5.67
C PRO A 673 10.67 -5.21 5.99
N HIS A 674 9.63 -4.39 6.18
CA HIS A 674 8.23 -4.77 6.31
C HIS A 674 7.45 -4.08 5.20
N PHE A 675 6.60 -4.80 4.46
CA PHE A 675 5.96 -4.25 3.26
C PHE A 675 4.45 -4.09 3.40
N VAL A 676 3.94 -2.96 2.92
CA VAL A 676 2.51 -2.66 2.80
C VAL A 676 2.22 -2.21 1.37
N ARG A 677 1.36 -2.95 0.67
CA ARG A 677 0.97 -2.67 -0.73
C ARG A 677 -0.44 -2.08 -0.74
N CYS A 678 -0.54 -0.79 -1.01
CA CYS A 678 -1.78 -0.05 -1.05
C CYS A 678 -2.41 -0.11 -2.46
N ILE A 679 -3.73 -0.29 -2.51
CA ILE A 679 -4.51 -0.45 -3.75
C ILE A 679 -5.67 0.56 -3.76
N ILE A 680 -5.89 1.17 -4.91
CA ILE A 680 -7.05 2.00 -5.24
C ILE A 680 -8.19 1.10 -5.69
N PRO A 681 -9.39 1.19 -5.09
CA PRO A 681 -10.50 0.33 -5.51
C PRO A 681 -11.18 0.81 -6.80
N ASN A 682 -11.24 2.11 -7.08
CA ASN A 682 -11.87 2.67 -8.29
C ASN A 682 -11.37 4.09 -8.60
N GLU A 683 -11.43 4.50 -9.88
CA GLU A 683 -11.02 5.86 -10.31
C GLU A 683 -12.06 6.94 -9.95
N LEU A 684 -13.31 6.55 -9.69
CA LEU A 684 -14.41 7.46 -9.33
C LEU A 684 -14.32 8.00 -7.90
N LYS A 685 -13.37 7.52 -7.09
CA LYS A 685 -13.19 7.86 -5.67
C LYS A 685 -14.43 7.58 -4.82
N GLN A 686 -15.23 6.58 -5.20
CA GLN A 686 -16.46 6.22 -4.51
C GLN A 686 -16.21 5.14 -3.44
N PRO A 687 -16.73 5.30 -2.22
CA PRO A 687 -16.61 4.27 -1.19
C PRO A 687 -17.45 3.03 -1.53
N GLY A 688 -16.95 1.83 -1.24
CA GLY A 688 -17.69 0.57 -1.42
C GLY A 688 -17.77 0.03 -2.86
N VAL A 689 -17.28 0.77 -3.84
CA VAL A 689 -17.14 0.32 -5.24
C VAL A 689 -15.72 -0.20 -5.46
N ILE A 690 -15.57 -1.29 -6.21
CA ILE A 690 -14.28 -1.85 -6.61
C ILE A 690 -14.31 -2.27 -8.08
N ASP A 691 -13.34 -1.80 -8.84
CA ASP A 691 -13.11 -2.13 -10.24
C ASP A 691 -12.08 -3.24 -10.32
N SER A 692 -12.50 -4.38 -10.87
CA SER A 692 -11.67 -5.57 -10.98
C SER A 692 -10.44 -5.38 -11.87
N HIS A 693 -10.57 -4.67 -12.99
CA HIS A 693 -9.46 -4.46 -13.94
C HIS A 693 -8.42 -3.52 -13.36
N LEU A 694 -8.88 -2.45 -12.73
CA LEU A 694 -7.98 -1.50 -12.04
C LEU A 694 -7.21 -2.19 -10.92
N VAL A 695 -7.87 -3.01 -10.11
CA VAL A 695 -7.21 -3.75 -9.03
C VAL A 695 -6.25 -4.80 -9.59
N MET A 696 -6.62 -5.52 -10.65
CA MET A 696 -5.73 -6.51 -11.28
C MET A 696 -4.48 -5.86 -11.90
N HIS A 697 -4.65 -4.71 -12.56
CA HIS A 697 -3.54 -3.91 -13.05
C HIS A 697 -2.61 -3.51 -11.90
N GLN A 698 -3.15 -2.99 -10.81
CA GLN A 698 -2.37 -2.63 -9.63
C GLN A 698 -1.70 -3.81 -8.93
N LEU A 699 -2.33 -5.00 -8.88
CA LEU A 699 -1.72 -6.19 -8.29
C LEU A 699 -0.48 -6.62 -9.09
N THR A 700 -0.52 -6.43 -10.41
CA THR A 700 0.64 -6.58 -11.30
C THR A 700 1.68 -5.49 -11.03
N CYS A 701 1.30 -4.21 -11.08
CA CYS A 701 2.21 -3.07 -10.92
C CYS A 701 2.81 -2.94 -9.51
N ASN A 702 2.16 -3.45 -8.48
CA ASN A 702 2.69 -3.47 -7.11
C ASN A 702 3.55 -4.73 -6.85
N GLY A 703 3.70 -5.62 -7.83
CA GLY A 703 4.47 -6.86 -7.71
C GLY A 703 3.86 -7.88 -6.75
N VAL A 704 2.57 -7.76 -6.43
CA VAL A 704 1.86 -8.70 -5.53
C VAL A 704 1.75 -10.08 -6.20
N LEU A 705 1.39 -10.11 -7.49
CA LEU A 705 1.30 -11.36 -8.25
C LEU A 705 2.67 -12.01 -8.44
N GLU A 706 3.73 -11.22 -8.63
CA GLU A 706 5.10 -11.76 -8.73
C GLU A 706 5.62 -12.28 -7.39
N GLY A 707 5.37 -11.57 -6.28
CA GLY A 707 5.66 -12.10 -4.94
C GLY A 707 4.94 -13.43 -4.69
N ILE A 708 3.66 -13.50 -5.06
CA ILE A 708 2.87 -14.73 -5.02
C ILE A 708 3.48 -15.82 -5.91
N ARG A 709 3.91 -15.49 -7.12
CA ARG A 709 4.54 -16.43 -8.06
C ARG A 709 5.85 -17.00 -7.50
N ILE A 710 6.65 -16.17 -6.83
CA ILE A 710 7.87 -16.59 -6.12
C ILE A 710 7.48 -17.53 -4.96
N CYS A 711 6.50 -17.15 -4.13
CA CYS A 711 5.99 -18.01 -3.05
C CYS A 711 5.52 -19.38 -3.58
N ARG A 712 4.87 -19.44 -4.75
CA ARG A 712 4.40 -20.71 -5.36
C ARG A 712 5.52 -21.66 -5.78
N LYS A 713 6.71 -21.14 -6.09
CA LYS A 713 7.86 -21.99 -6.47
C LYS A 713 8.50 -22.67 -5.26
N GLY A 714 8.38 -22.07 -4.07
CA GLY A 714 8.75 -22.67 -2.79
C GLY A 714 7.66 -23.57 -2.19
N PHE A 715 7.63 -23.62 -0.87
CA PHE A 715 6.62 -24.29 -0.06
C PHE A 715 5.81 -23.26 0.76
N PRO A 716 4.87 -22.54 0.12
CA PRO A 716 4.19 -21.41 0.74
C PRO A 716 3.28 -21.82 1.91
N ASN A 717 2.80 -23.06 1.87
CA ASN A 717 1.89 -23.61 2.85
C ASN A 717 2.68 -24.35 3.93
N ARG A 718 2.47 -24.00 5.20
CA ARG A 718 3.14 -24.66 6.33
C ARG A 718 2.20 -24.88 7.51
N MET A 719 2.36 -26.01 8.19
CA MET A 719 1.57 -26.35 9.38
C MET A 719 2.48 -26.90 10.47
N VAL A 720 2.19 -26.52 11.72
CA VAL A 720 2.85 -27.10 12.88
C VAL A 720 2.35 -28.53 13.07
N TYR A 721 3.23 -29.45 13.47
CA TYR A 721 2.89 -30.87 13.57
C TYR A 721 1.66 -31.21 14.44
N PRO A 722 1.43 -30.60 15.61
CA PRO A 722 0.24 -30.90 16.43
C PRO A 722 -1.06 -30.61 15.69
N ASP A 723 -1.15 -29.45 15.04
CA ASP A 723 -2.31 -29.02 14.26
C ASP A 723 -2.53 -29.95 13.06
N PHE A 724 -1.45 -30.30 12.36
CA PHE A 724 -1.49 -31.23 11.24
C PHE A 724 -2.00 -32.61 11.66
N LYS A 725 -1.45 -33.18 12.74
CA LYS A 725 -1.87 -34.46 13.31
C LYS A 725 -3.35 -34.41 13.68
N GLN A 726 -3.78 -33.41 14.44
CA GLN A 726 -5.17 -33.30 14.88
C GLN A 726 -6.15 -33.19 13.71
N ARG A 727 -5.78 -32.43 12.67
CA ARG A 727 -6.63 -32.16 11.51
C ARG A 727 -6.73 -33.34 10.55
N TYR A 728 -5.62 -34.00 10.25
CA TYR A 728 -5.53 -35.01 9.19
C TYR A 728 -5.45 -36.46 9.68
N LYS A 729 -5.45 -36.72 11.00
CA LYS A 729 -5.52 -38.10 11.56
C LYS A 729 -6.67 -38.94 10.96
N ILE A 730 -7.78 -38.32 10.60
CA ILE A 730 -8.93 -39.00 9.98
C ILE A 730 -8.62 -39.62 8.62
N LEU A 731 -7.67 -39.08 7.86
CA LEU A 731 -7.27 -39.60 6.55
C LEU A 731 -6.60 -40.97 6.70
N PHE A 732 -5.80 -41.14 7.74
CA PHE A 732 -5.04 -42.37 7.99
C PHE A 732 -5.08 -42.81 9.46
N ALA A 733 -6.27 -43.06 9.99
CA ALA A 733 -6.46 -43.42 11.40
C ALA A 733 -5.80 -44.74 11.81
N LYS A 734 -5.52 -45.65 10.85
CA LYS A 734 -4.90 -46.96 11.13
C LYS A 734 -3.43 -46.87 11.53
N GLY A 735 -2.68 -45.89 10.98
CA GLY A 735 -1.25 -45.75 11.25
C GLY A 735 -0.90 -44.70 12.30
N VAL A 736 -1.88 -43.99 12.87
CA VAL A 736 -1.63 -42.90 13.84
C VAL A 736 -2.20 -43.29 15.20
N THR A 737 -1.32 -43.61 16.16
CA THR A 737 -1.70 -43.84 17.56
C THR A 737 -1.71 -42.52 18.36
N GLU A 738 -2.45 -42.47 19.48
CA GLU A 738 -2.54 -41.22 20.27
C GLU A 738 -1.19 -40.79 20.86
N LYS A 739 -0.38 -41.76 21.31
CA LYS A 739 0.94 -41.54 21.91
C LYS A 739 2.08 -41.31 20.91
N MET A 740 1.83 -41.44 19.60
CA MET A 740 2.84 -41.22 18.57
C MET A 740 3.28 -39.75 18.55
N ASP A 741 4.57 -39.50 18.32
CA ASP A 741 5.09 -38.15 18.18
C ASP A 741 4.38 -37.41 17.03
N ALA A 742 4.23 -36.08 17.15
CA ALA A 742 3.47 -35.30 16.19
C ALA A 742 4.13 -35.29 14.80
N LYS A 743 5.46 -35.29 14.73
CA LYS A 743 6.22 -35.33 13.48
C LYS A 743 6.14 -36.70 12.82
N GLU A 744 6.30 -37.77 13.61
CA GLU A 744 6.14 -39.15 13.13
C GLU A 744 4.73 -39.42 12.62
N ALA A 745 3.71 -38.96 13.35
CA ALA A 745 2.32 -39.07 12.94
C ALA A 745 2.05 -38.32 11.63
N ALA A 746 2.62 -37.12 11.46
CA ALA A 746 2.51 -36.37 10.21
C ALA A 746 3.12 -37.13 9.04
N LYS A 747 4.32 -37.70 9.22
CA LYS A 747 4.98 -38.53 8.21
C LYS A 747 4.14 -39.76 7.84
N ALA A 748 3.63 -40.48 8.83
CA ALA A 748 2.77 -41.66 8.61
C ALA A 748 1.46 -41.32 7.88
N ILE A 749 0.87 -40.14 8.16
CA ILE A 749 -0.32 -39.68 7.44
C ILE A 749 0.02 -39.41 5.96
N LEU A 750 1.12 -38.69 5.70
CA LEU A 750 1.54 -38.31 4.34
C LEU A 750 1.89 -39.53 3.47
N GLU A 751 2.61 -40.49 4.04
CA GLU A 751 2.91 -41.77 3.38
C GLU A 751 1.65 -42.63 3.21
N GLY A 752 0.76 -42.65 4.22
CA GLY A 752 -0.48 -43.42 4.20
C GLY A 752 -1.50 -42.94 3.16
N ILE A 753 -1.49 -41.65 2.81
CA ILE A 753 -2.26 -41.10 1.68
C ILE A 753 -1.51 -41.21 0.33
N SER A 754 -0.28 -41.73 0.33
CA SER A 754 0.59 -41.84 -0.85
C SER A 754 0.82 -40.49 -1.55
N LEU A 755 1.06 -39.43 -0.76
CA LEU A 755 1.39 -38.12 -1.31
C LEU A 755 2.80 -38.13 -1.88
N ASP A 756 2.97 -37.54 -3.06
CA ASP A 756 4.28 -37.45 -3.73
C ASP A 756 5.29 -36.69 -2.84
N PRO A 757 6.47 -37.28 -2.53
CA PRO A 757 7.54 -36.61 -1.80
C PRO A 757 7.98 -35.26 -2.41
N GLU A 758 7.78 -34.99 -3.70
CA GLU A 758 8.07 -33.67 -4.27
C GLU A 758 7.11 -32.56 -3.81
N GLN A 759 5.93 -32.92 -3.33
CA GLN A 759 4.84 -32.01 -2.97
C GLN A 759 4.93 -31.50 -1.54
N TYR A 760 5.78 -32.08 -0.69
CA TYR A 760 5.94 -31.68 0.70
C TYR A 760 7.40 -31.77 1.18
N ARG A 761 7.73 -31.07 2.27
CA ARG A 761 8.99 -31.22 3.00
C ARG A 761 8.73 -31.29 4.50
N ILE A 762 9.52 -32.12 5.18
CA ILE A 762 9.44 -32.33 6.62
C ILE A 762 10.55 -31.48 7.26
N GLY A 763 10.17 -30.44 8.01
CA GLY A 763 11.10 -29.61 8.77
C GLY A 763 11.37 -30.12 10.18
N HIS A 764 11.97 -29.30 11.03
CA HIS A 764 12.20 -29.62 12.43
C HIS A 764 10.91 -29.53 13.24
N THR A 765 10.13 -28.46 13.06
CA THR A 765 8.91 -28.19 13.85
C THR A 765 7.63 -28.14 13.01
N LYS A 766 7.78 -27.99 11.69
CA LYS A 766 6.66 -27.81 10.74
C LYS A 766 6.76 -28.77 9.56
N VAL A 767 5.61 -29.04 8.95
CA VAL A 767 5.52 -29.63 7.62
C VAL A 767 5.20 -28.53 6.60
N PHE A 768 5.87 -28.62 5.45
CA PHE A 768 5.82 -27.66 4.35
C PHE A 768 5.18 -28.32 3.13
N PHE A 769 4.35 -27.58 2.39
CA PHE A 769 3.58 -28.07 1.25
C PHE A 769 3.69 -27.12 0.06
N ARG A 770 3.73 -27.68 -1.16
CA ARG A 770 3.57 -26.89 -2.38
C ARG A 770 2.16 -26.30 -2.46
N ALA A 771 2.01 -25.24 -3.26
CA ALA A 771 0.70 -24.65 -3.54
C ALA A 771 -0.27 -25.72 -4.09
N GLY A 772 -1.53 -25.70 -3.65
CA GLY A 772 -2.57 -26.65 -4.08
C GLY A 772 -2.68 -27.93 -3.25
N VAL A 773 -1.60 -28.37 -2.61
CA VAL A 773 -1.52 -29.69 -1.95
C VAL A 773 -2.44 -29.78 -0.72
N LEU A 774 -2.44 -28.74 0.13
CA LEU A 774 -3.31 -28.71 1.32
C LEU A 774 -4.79 -28.79 0.97
N GLY A 775 -5.23 -28.17 -0.13
CA GLY A 775 -6.63 -28.26 -0.54
C GLY A 775 -6.99 -29.63 -1.09
N GLN A 776 -6.09 -30.30 -1.82
CA GLN A 776 -6.29 -31.71 -2.19
C GLN A 776 -6.43 -32.60 -0.94
N MET A 777 -5.58 -32.39 0.06
CA MET A 777 -5.67 -33.11 1.34
C MET A 777 -6.99 -32.84 2.06
N GLU A 778 -7.48 -31.62 1.97
CA GLU A 778 -8.76 -31.27 2.56
C GLU A 778 -9.96 -31.86 1.79
N GLU A 779 -9.91 -31.95 0.46
CA GLU A 779 -10.95 -32.64 -0.33
C GLU A 779 -11.04 -34.12 0.07
N MET A 780 -9.89 -34.79 0.19
CA MET A 780 -9.83 -36.17 0.69
C MET A 780 -10.42 -36.31 2.09
N ARG A 781 -10.24 -35.29 2.93
CA ARG A 781 -10.76 -35.25 4.29
C ARG A 781 -12.27 -35.07 4.29
N ASP A 782 -12.77 -34.17 3.48
CA ASP A 782 -14.20 -33.88 3.33
C ASP A 782 -14.95 -35.12 2.79
N ASP A 783 -14.38 -35.83 1.81
CA ASP A 783 -14.90 -37.12 1.31
C ASP A 783 -14.99 -38.19 2.41
N ARG A 784 -13.99 -38.24 3.30
CA ARG A 784 -13.97 -39.20 4.41
C ARG A 784 -14.99 -38.84 5.48
N LEU A 785 -15.08 -37.55 5.83
CA LEU A 785 -16.06 -37.03 6.78
C LEU A 785 -17.49 -37.26 6.29
N ALA A 786 -17.78 -37.03 5.00
CA ALA A 786 -19.09 -37.28 4.41
C ALA A 786 -19.55 -38.73 4.59
N LYS A 787 -18.65 -39.71 4.42
CA LYS A 787 -18.94 -41.13 4.67
C LYS A 787 -19.26 -41.41 6.14
N ILE A 788 -18.46 -40.86 7.06
CA ILE A 788 -18.67 -41.04 8.51
C ILE A 788 -20.00 -40.43 8.96
N MET A 789 -20.30 -39.21 8.48
CA MET A 789 -21.56 -38.53 8.77
C MET A 789 -22.75 -39.35 8.25
N THR A 790 -22.64 -39.94 7.05
CA THR A 790 -23.66 -40.82 6.48
C THR A 790 -23.87 -42.08 7.34
N TRP A 791 -22.80 -42.68 7.86
CA TRP A 791 -22.91 -43.80 8.80
C TRP A 791 -23.61 -43.39 10.08
N MET A 792 -23.22 -42.27 10.69
CA MET A 792 -23.87 -41.75 11.90
C MET A 792 -25.38 -41.52 11.66
N GLN A 793 -25.74 -40.87 10.56
CA GLN A 793 -27.14 -40.68 10.16
C GLN A 793 -27.87 -42.02 10.00
N SER A 794 -27.22 -43.03 9.40
CA SER A 794 -27.78 -44.37 9.22
C SER A 794 -27.98 -45.10 10.55
N TYR A 795 -27.05 -44.98 11.50
CA TYR A 795 -27.19 -45.52 12.85
C TYR A 795 -28.35 -44.86 13.61
N ILE A 796 -28.47 -43.53 13.54
CA ILE A 796 -29.56 -42.78 14.18
C ILE A 796 -30.90 -43.21 13.59
N ARG A 797 -31.03 -43.23 12.26
CA ARG A 797 -32.26 -43.67 11.58
C ARG A 797 -32.59 -45.13 11.92
N GLY A 798 -31.61 -46.02 11.88
CA GLY A 798 -31.80 -47.43 12.25
C GLY A 798 -32.22 -47.62 13.71
N TYR A 799 -31.66 -46.84 14.64
CA TYR A 799 -32.06 -46.84 16.05
C TYR A 799 -33.51 -46.38 16.22
N LEU A 800 -33.89 -45.25 15.60
CA LEU A 800 -35.25 -44.73 15.64
C LEU A 800 -36.26 -45.71 15.04
N SER A 801 -35.97 -46.29 13.87
CA SER A 801 -36.85 -47.26 13.22
C SER A 801 -37.02 -48.54 14.04
N ARG A 802 -35.95 -49.05 14.68
CA ARG A 802 -36.07 -50.23 15.57
C ARG A 802 -36.90 -49.93 16.82
N LYS A 803 -36.76 -48.74 17.39
CA LYS A 803 -37.57 -48.30 18.54
C LYS A 803 -39.05 -48.23 18.16
N GLU A 804 -39.38 -47.63 17.01
CA GLU A 804 -40.76 -47.54 16.54
C GLU A 804 -41.32 -48.91 16.15
N PHE A 805 -40.51 -49.75 15.50
CA PHE A 805 -40.93 -51.10 15.12
C PHE A 805 -41.23 -51.99 16.33
N LYS A 806 -40.44 -51.89 17.41
CA LYS A 806 -40.71 -52.61 18.66
C LYS A 806 -42.08 -52.25 19.22
N LYS A 807 -42.45 -50.96 19.20
CA LYS A 807 -43.77 -50.48 19.59
C LYS A 807 -44.88 -51.09 18.72
N LEU A 808 -44.69 -51.15 17.40
CA LEU A 808 -45.64 -51.78 16.47
C LEU A 808 -45.78 -53.30 16.71
N GLN A 809 -44.69 -53.99 17.05
CA GLN A 809 -44.72 -55.42 17.39
C GLN A 809 -45.52 -55.67 18.68
N GLU A 810 -45.27 -54.88 19.73
CA GLU A 810 -46.02 -54.93 20.99
C GLU A 810 -47.51 -54.64 20.76
N GLN A 811 -47.82 -53.63 19.94
CA GLN A 811 -49.19 -53.31 19.53
C GLN A 811 -49.87 -54.47 18.81
N ARG A 812 -49.19 -55.17 17.90
CA ARG A 812 -49.77 -56.32 17.18
C ARG A 812 -50.16 -57.44 18.15
N LEU A 813 -49.31 -57.78 19.11
CA LEU A 813 -49.60 -58.78 20.12
C LEU A 813 -50.76 -58.35 21.03
N ALA A 814 -50.74 -57.10 21.49
CA ALA A 814 -51.83 -56.53 22.27
C ALA A 814 -53.15 -56.56 21.50
N LEU A 815 -53.14 -56.23 20.21
CA LEU A 815 -54.32 -56.25 19.35
C LEU A 815 -54.95 -57.64 19.24
N GLN A 816 -54.12 -58.69 19.13
CA GLN A 816 -54.62 -60.08 19.14
C GLN A 816 -55.30 -60.44 20.46
N VAL A 817 -54.72 -60.02 21.59
CA VAL A 817 -55.31 -60.23 22.92
C VAL A 817 -56.64 -59.48 23.04
N VAL A 818 -56.70 -58.22 22.59
CA VAL A 818 -57.92 -57.41 22.57
C VAL A 818 -59.00 -58.07 21.70
N GLN A 819 -58.67 -58.48 20.47
CA GLN A 819 -59.62 -59.17 19.58
C GLN A 819 -60.16 -60.46 20.19
N ARG A 820 -59.29 -61.27 20.82
CA ARG A 820 -59.70 -62.50 21.52
C ARG A 820 -60.65 -62.18 22.68
N ASN A 821 -60.33 -61.17 23.48
CA ASN A 821 -61.16 -60.75 24.60
C ASN A 821 -62.51 -60.19 24.14
N LEU A 822 -62.55 -59.41 23.06
CA LEU A 822 -63.80 -58.90 22.48
C LEU A 822 -64.72 -60.04 22.01
N ARG A 823 -64.17 -61.05 21.34
CA ARG A 823 -64.93 -62.25 20.93
C ARG A 823 -65.46 -63.03 22.15
N LYS A 824 -64.62 -63.26 23.16
CA LYS A 824 -65.04 -63.91 24.42
C LYS A 824 -66.10 -63.09 25.16
N TYR A 825 -65.96 -61.77 25.21
CA TYR A 825 -66.93 -60.88 25.84
C TYR A 825 -68.31 -60.96 25.16
N LEU A 826 -68.35 -60.98 23.82
CA LEU A 826 -69.60 -61.16 23.08
C LEU A 826 -70.30 -62.50 23.42
N GLN A 827 -69.53 -63.57 23.64
CA GLN A 827 -70.05 -64.86 24.09
C GLN A 827 -70.48 -64.84 25.57
N LEU A 828 -69.67 -64.25 26.45
CA LEU A 828 -69.96 -64.17 27.89
C LEU A 828 -71.17 -63.28 28.18
N ARG A 829 -71.39 -62.21 27.41
CA ARG A 829 -72.54 -61.31 27.58
C ARG A 829 -73.88 -62.03 27.50
N THR A 830 -73.98 -63.10 26.72
CA THR A 830 -75.20 -63.91 26.61
C THR A 830 -75.22 -65.09 27.59
N TRP A 831 -74.11 -65.42 28.24
CA TRP A 831 -74.00 -66.54 29.17
C TRP A 831 -74.78 -66.28 30.47
N PRO A 832 -75.72 -67.16 30.88
CA PRO A 832 -76.61 -66.92 32.02
C PRO A 832 -75.89 -66.65 33.34
N TRP A 833 -74.83 -67.40 33.66
CA TRP A 833 -74.03 -67.21 34.88
C TRP A 833 -73.34 -65.84 34.92
N TRP A 834 -72.86 -65.35 33.79
CA TRP A 834 -72.25 -64.02 33.71
C TRP A 834 -73.27 -62.90 33.94
N LYS A 835 -74.49 -63.03 33.40
CA LYS A 835 -75.58 -62.08 33.67
C LYS A 835 -75.98 -62.06 35.14
N LEU A 836 -76.04 -63.22 35.78
CA LEU A 836 -76.29 -63.33 37.23
C LEU A 836 -75.17 -62.63 38.00
N TRP A 837 -73.92 -62.95 37.72
CA TRP A 837 -72.76 -62.33 38.36
C TRP A 837 -72.71 -60.82 38.17
N GLN A 838 -73.00 -60.28 36.97
CA GLN A 838 -73.07 -58.84 36.74
C GLN A 838 -74.16 -58.13 37.57
N LYS A 839 -75.27 -58.80 37.88
CA LYS A 839 -76.32 -58.27 38.76
C LYS A 839 -76.00 -58.42 40.24
N VAL A 840 -75.33 -59.51 40.63
CA VAL A 840 -74.99 -59.82 42.02
C VAL A 840 -73.76 -59.04 42.49
N LYS A 841 -72.75 -58.88 41.64
CA LYS A 841 -71.47 -58.24 41.99
C LYS A 841 -71.62 -56.83 42.58
N PRO A 842 -72.47 -55.92 42.04
CA PRO A 842 -72.69 -54.60 42.64
C PRO A 842 -73.44 -54.63 43.97
N LEU A 843 -74.14 -55.73 44.28
CA LEU A 843 -74.86 -55.94 45.55
C LEU A 843 -73.95 -56.56 46.63
N LEU A 844 -72.81 -57.13 46.23
CA LEU A 844 -71.79 -57.60 47.15
C LEU A 844 -71.03 -56.37 47.68
N ASN A 845 -71.40 -55.91 48.88
CA ASN A 845 -70.66 -54.93 49.67
C ASN A 845 -69.36 -55.52 50.22
N VAL A 846 -68.53 -56.08 49.34
CA VAL A 846 -67.12 -56.38 49.64
C VAL A 846 -66.32 -55.33 48.89
N VAL A 847 -66.27 -54.13 49.47
CA VAL A 847 -65.22 -53.18 49.12
C VAL A 847 -63.92 -53.88 49.49
N ASP A 848 -62.98 -53.96 48.55
CA ASP A 848 -61.66 -54.53 48.79
C ASP A 848 -60.90 -53.57 49.71
N VAL A 849 -61.17 -53.68 51.02
CA VAL A 849 -60.68 -52.76 52.05
C VAL A 849 -59.14 -52.73 52.04
N GLU A 850 -58.48 -53.82 51.65
CA GLU A 850 -57.02 -53.88 51.49
C GLU A 850 -56.54 -52.97 50.35
N ALA A 851 -57.24 -52.95 49.21
CA ALA A 851 -56.88 -52.09 48.09
C ALA A 851 -57.11 -50.60 48.41
N GLU A 852 -58.13 -50.29 49.21
CA GLU A 852 -58.42 -48.92 49.66
C GLU A 852 -57.43 -48.44 50.72
N MET A 853 -57.08 -49.30 51.69
CA MET A 853 -56.03 -49.01 52.68
C MET A 853 -54.67 -48.82 52.02
N LYS A 854 -54.30 -49.67 51.05
CA LYS A 854 -53.04 -49.51 50.32
C LYS A 854 -52.98 -48.20 49.52
N LYS A 855 -54.11 -47.77 48.94
CA LYS A 855 -54.21 -46.47 48.28
C LYS A 855 -54.03 -45.32 49.26
N LEU A 856 -54.63 -45.42 50.45
CA LEU A 856 -54.46 -44.44 51.52
C LEU A 856 -53.01 -44.42 52.03
N GLU A 857 -52.36 -45.57 52.17
CA GLU A 857 -50.94 -45.66 52.54
C GLU A 857 -50.03 -44.99 51.49
N ASP A 858 -50.27 -45.23 50.20
CA ASP A 858 -49.52 -44.61 49.11
C ASP A 858 -49.77 -43.09 49.00
N GLU A 859 -50.96 -42.60 49.39
CA GLU A 859 -51.27 -41.17 49.46
C GLU A 859 -50.65 -40.50 50.69
N VAL A 860 -50.59 -41.18 51.83
CA VAL A 860 -49.91 -40.68 53.04
C VAL A 860 -48.38 -40.64 52.87
N ALA A 861 -47.82 -41.53 52.05
CA ALA A 861 -46.37 -41.58 51.78
C ALA A 861 -45.86 -40.56 50.76
N LYS A 862 -46.75 -39.91 49.98
CA LYS A 862 -46.43 -38.82 49.05
C LYS A 862 -46.51 -37.46 49.72
#